data_AF-A0A6L9SAY6-F1
#
_entry.id   AF-A0A6L9SAY6-F1
#
_cell.length_a   1.000
_cell.length_b   1.000
_cell.length_c   1.000
_cell.angle_alpha   90.00
_cell.angle_beta   90.00
_cell.angle_gamma   90.00
#
_symmetry.space_group_name_H-M   'P 1'
#
loop_
_entity.id
_entity.type
_entity.pdbx_description
1 polymer ?
#
loop_
_entity_poly.entity_id
_entity_poly.type
_entity_poly.pdbx_seq_one_letter_code
_entity_poly.pdbx_strand_id
1 'polypeptide(L)'
;MSGVAVSRCMLAVCVSVAGAPLAAATVNAAEEVAQAPEADVTMAEFEPDDFADQAAELPGGLMEAIERDLDTTAERYLAQAATAHVADDVIDSLGDLVVAAWLDHQTLHVVVESRSDQAAVAATGARVHVGDALTDAQRAAHEQGRVAYIDRTESRVVPVESELISAVRRGSDLDGRRGEAGSSGETGESELSGGYGYWTRDEETAYDCTAGFTGVTDDGDTLTATAGRCTQGESGPLDGPVALRGFPLAGDPDSDEEDSEEDEEGLLPDDLLDLTSDEDDEGHEAGEDEHDEDTAPGPLGRFLTDTAHVGDGADAALLDVTSSAWDLQPTVSAGAPRDGDQAAMPVYDSIKPIAGAPVCAAGASSGWTCGRVLDAGSDIPVGGSDRVNGFLIDACVLPGDGGGPIMTGHYAVGIGSGTTWNGTDCTDGGAENGLDVAAGFAVSGGEQSLQSLYGDDWRLAVHVGAPTVTAPTDDDVTGRHPTIRGRADAAPGSTVVVTIGGSDPVEAEVGADGRWRAAVRDPLAPGRHSYSATITHTPAGAEEPLISDTVNGSFTVAEVASLVVLTPSAGEQTSNAKPRFAGTGDPGAQITLTFDDQKVSTEVNDDGTWSVEPPDGIRAGRFDATVTQDVAGTIDNVEVEDVGITPGAPLVSAPEEDIDDGYVVTGTGIPGSTVALRIEPEAGDDAAVTETEPATDGHDSGEAELAPADYLAQTDDTGSWQADIGDLPPGTYSITAVQAVDDLTSPRSAATTLEIAHPSRQGMRAAPDDDLVDTGSGSTLMLLTGLTLAVLGGGALLWTRSRRAPLTRS
;
A
#
# COMPACT_ATOMS: atom_id res chain seq x y z
N MET A 1 -0.50 -40.28 -37.26
CA MET A 1 0.82 -40.72 -36.77
C MET A 1 1.17 -39.81 -35.62
N SER A 2 1.43 -40.35 -34.43
CA SER A 2 1.75 -39.59 -33.20
C SER A 2 0.63 -38.64 -32.69
N GLY A 3 0.31 -38.58 -31.40
CA GLY A 3 0.75 -39.47 -30.32
C GLY A 3 -0.08 -39.32 -29.04
N VAL A 4 -0.30 -40.47 -28.39
CA VAL A 4 -0.32 -40.69 -26.93
C VAL A 4 -1.04 -39.65 -26.04
N ALA A 5 -2.19 -40.06 -25.50
CA ALA A 5 -2.68 -39.57 -24.21
C ALA A 5 -2.08 -40.43 -23.06
N VAL A 6 -1.97 -39.86 -21.86
CA VAL A 6 -1.69 -40.60 -20.61
C VAL A 6 -2.67 -40.15 -19.54
N SER A 7 -3.62 -41.01 -19.20
CA SER A 7 -4.50 -40.82 -18.04
C SER A 7 -3.88 -41.44 -16.79
N ARG A 8 -4.15 -40.86 -15.61
CA ARG A 8 -3.74 -41.40 -14.31
C ARG A 8 -4.55 -42.65 -13.98
N CYS A 9 -3.89 -43.70 -13.49
CA CYS A 9 -4.53 -44.77 -12.72
C CYS A 9 -3.53 -45.31 -11.69
N MET A 10 -3.92 -45.28 -10.41
CA MET A 10 -3.17 -45.97 -9.36
C MET A 10 -3.31 -47.48 -9.49
N LEU A 11 -2.31 -48.24 -9.02
CA LEU A 11 -2.50 -49.65 -8.71
C LEU A 11 -1.58 -50.06 -7.55
N ALA A 12 -2.17 -50.23 -6.37
CA ALA A 12 -1.43 -50.60 -5.16
C ALA A 12 -0.95 -52.05 -5.21
N VAL A 13 0.27 -52.31 -4.73
CA VAL A 13 0.80 -53.67 -4.55
C VAL A 13 1.42 -53.80 -3.16
N CYS A 14 0.74 -54.55 -2.29
CA CYS A 14 1.30 -54.95 -1.00
C CYS A 14 2.38 -56.03 -1.20
N VAL A 15 3.56 -55.86 -0.59
CA VAL A 15 4.57 -56.92 -0.47
C VAL A 15 4.98 -57.05 1.00
N SER A 16 5.11 -58.30 1.46
CA SER A 16 5.22 -58.64 2.88
C SER A 16 6.65 -58.64 3.43
N VAL A 17 6.74 -58.55 4.76
CA VAL A 17 7.98 -58.46 5.54
C VAL A 17 8.83 -59.74 5.44
N ALA A 18 10.13 -59.56 5.17
CA ALA A 18 11.21 -60.47 5.56
C ALA A 18 12.44 -59.63 5.93
N GLY A 19 13.12 -59.93 7.03
CA GLY A 19 14.11 -59.01 7.63
C GLY A 19 15.47 -59.61 7.97
N ALA A 20 16.24 -58.81 8.71
CA ALA A 20 17.60 -58.99 9.25
C ALA A 20 18.77 -58.48 8.37
N PRO A 21 19.91 -58.05 8.98
CA PRO A 21 20.13 -57.63 10.38
C PRO A 21 20.63 -56.16 10.48
N LEU A 22 20.83 -55.66 11.70
CA LEU A 22 21.38 -54.31 11.93
C LEU A 22 22.82 -54.19 11.39
N ALA A 23 23.03 -53.21 10.51
CA ALA A 23 24.34 -52.59 10.28
C ALA A 23 24.27 -51.15 10.81
N ALA A 24 25.12 -50.80 11.76
CA ALA A 24 25.14 -49.48 12.38
C ALA A 24 25.83 -48.45 11.47
N ALA A 25 25.17 -48.07 10.38
CA ALA A 25 25.53 -46.88 9.62
C ALA A 25 25.11 -45.63 10.42
N THR A 26 26.08 -44.88 10.92
CA THR A 26 25.84 -43.53 11.42
C THR A 26 25.57 -42.62 10.23
N VAL A 27 24.34 -42.65 9.74
CA VAL A 27 23.83 -41.64 8.80
C VAL A 27 23.82 -40.34 9.58
N ASN A 28 24.71 -39.41 9.22
CA ASN A 28 24.44 -38.01 9.48
C ASN A 28 23.22 -37.67 8.62
N ALA A 29 22.03 -37.80 9.21
CA ALA A 29 20.95 -36.93 8.82
C ALA A 29 21.47 -35.51 9.08
N ALA A 30 21.89 -34.83 8.02
CA ALA A 30 21.65 -33.41 7.98
C ALA A 30 20.13 -33.30 8.12
N GLU A 31 19.70 -32.65 9.19
CA GLU A 31 18.30 -32.26 9.35
C GLU A 31 18.06 -31.25 8.23
N GLU A 32 17.60 -31.76 7.10
CA GLU A 32 17.03 -30.97 6.03
C GLU A 32 15.84 -30.29 6.69
N VAL A 33 16.05 -29.02 7.07
CA VAL A 33 15.04 -28.21 7.75
C VAL A 33 13.91 -28.11 6.77
N ALA A 34 12.88 -28.94 6.97
CA ALA A 34 11.68 -28.93 6.17
C ALA A 34 11.14 -27.51 6.26
N GLN A 35 11.31 -26.76 5.16
CA GLN A 35 10.83 -25.40 5.05
C GLN A 35 9.34 -25.47 5.36
N ALA A 36 8.88 -24.66 6.31
CA ALA A 36 7.47 -24.65 6.67
C ALA A 36 6.67 -24.43 5.38
N PRO A 37 5.52 -25.12 5.21
CA PRO A 37 4.69 -24.86 4.04
C PRO A 37 4.38 -23.36 4.03
N GLU A 38 4.76 -22.69 2.96
CA GLU A 38 4.34 -21.31 2.70
C GLU A 38 2.86 -21.39 2.29
N ALA A 39 2.01 -20.60 2.93
CA ALA A 39 0.58 -20.58 2.67
C ALA A 39 0.26 -19.46 1.66
N ASP A 40 -0.58 -19.75 0.68
CA ASP A 40 -0.96 -18.79 -0.36
C ASP A 40 -1.88 -17.68 0.20
N VAL A 41 -2.63 -17.96 1.27
CA VAL A 41 -3.46 -16.99 2.03
C VAL A 41 -3.15 -17.09 3.52
N THR A 42 -3.13 -15.95 4.22
CA THR A 42 -2.88 -15.87 5.67
C THR A 42 -3.84 -14.92 6.37
N MET A 43 -4.31 -15.31 7.56
CA MET A 43 -5.09 -14.44 8.46
C MET A 43 -4.35 -13.14 8.76
N ALA A 44 -5.07 -12.02 8.65
CA ALA A 44 -4.64 -10.70 9.09
C ALA A 44 -5.34 -10.31 10.41
N GLU A 45 -4.75 -9.36 11.13
CA GLU A 45 -5.38 -8.65 12.26
C GLU A 45 -5.68 -7.22 11.79
N PHE A 46 -6.90 -6.75 12.03
CA PHE A 46 -7.46 -5.52 11.48
C PHE A 46 -7.76 -4.52 12.60
N GLU A 47 -7.04 -3.39 12.63
CA GLU A 47 -7.27 -2.33 13.60
C GLU A 47 -8.57 -1.55 13.27
N PRO A 48 -9.53 -1.42 14.21
CA PRO A 48 -10.80 -0.73 13.94
C PRO A 48 -10.62 0.71 13.42
N ASP A 49 -9.65 1.46 13.94
CA ASP A 49 -9.40 2.86 13.56
C ASP A 49 -9.14 3.06 12.05
N ASP A 50 -8.75 2.01 11.31
CA ASP A 50 -8.56 2.07 9.85
C ASP A 50 -9.87 2.06 9.05
N PHE A 51 -10.97 1.57 9.63
CA PHE A 51 -12.30 1.46 9.01
C PHE A 51 -13.19 2.68 9.30
N ALA A 52 -12.65 3.73 9.93
CA ALA A 52 -13.41 4.89 10.40
C ALA A 52 -14.12 5.69 9.29
N ASP A 53 -13.59 5.68 8.05
CA ASP A 53 -14.25 6.30 6.89
C ASP A 53 -15.50 5.49 6.50
N GLN A 54 -15.34 4.19 6.20
CA GLN A 54 -16.43 3.27 5.82
C GLN A 54 -17.52 3.18 6.90
N ALA A 55 -17.12 3.22 8.18
CA ALA A 55 -18.06 3.21 9.31
C ALA A 55 -18.96 4.46 9.36
N ALA A 56 -18.47 5.61 8.89
CA ALA A 56 -19.25 6.85 8.82
C ALA A 56 -20.25 6.88 7.64
N GLU A 57 -20.12 5.93 6.71
CA GLU A 57 -20.97 5.78 5.51
C GLU A 57 -22.03 4.68 5.68
N LEU A 58 -22.02 3.94 6.80
CA LEU A 58 -23.02 2.90 7.08
C LEU A 58 -24.43 3.49 7.33
N PRO A 59 -25.50 2.75 6.99
CA PRO A 59 -26.87 3.17 7.29
C PRO A 59 -27.09 3.39 8.79
N GLY A 60 -27.77 4.48 9.17
CA GLY A 60 -28.00 4.85 10.58
C GLY A 60 -28.67 3.74 11.40
N GLY A 61 -29.69 3.09 10.86
CA GLY A 61 -30.37 1.95 11.51
C GLY A 61 -29.48 0.71 11.68
N LEU A 62 -28.50 0.51 10.79
CA LEU A 62 -27.51 -0.56 10.94
C LEU A 62 -26.51 -0.23 12.06
N MET A 63 -26.03 1.02 12.14
CA MET A 63 -25.17 1.46 13.25
C MET A 63 -25.89 1.30 14.61
N GLU A 64 -27.16 1.69 14.69
CA GLU A 64 -27.98 1.47 15.89
C GLU A 64 -28.14 -0.02 16.23
N ALA A 65 -28.33 -0.89 15.24
CA ALA A 65 -28.42 -2.34 15.46
C ALA A 65 -27.09 -2.97 15.91
N ILE A 66 -25.95 -2.52 15.37
CA ILE A 66 -24.61 -2.96 15.77
C ILE A 66 -24.35 -2.59 17.24
N GLU A 67 -24.65 -1.36 17.65
CA GLU A 67 -24.49 -0.95 19.06
C GLU A 67 -25.48 -1.70 19.99
N ARG A 68 -26.73 -1.87 19.55
CA ARG A 68 -27.83 -2.48 20.34
C ARG A 68 -27.64 -3.97 20.59
N ASP A 69 -27.28 -4.73 19.57
CA ASP A 69 -27.33 -6.20 19.61
C ASP A 69 -25.95 -6.85 19.79
N LEU A 70 -24.86 -6.19 19.35
CA LEU A 70 -23.50 -6.75 19.37
C LEU A 70 -22.56 -6.13 20.42
N ASP A 71 -23.00 -5.11 21.18
CA ASP A 71 -22.19 -4.38 22.19
C ASP A 71 -20.82 -3.93 21.63
N THR A 72 -20.82 -3.42 20.40
CA THR A 72 -19.62 -2.98 19.67
C THR A 72 -19.89 -1.73 18.84
N THR A 73 -18.81 -1.06 18.43
CA THR A 73 -18.84 0.06 17.48
C THR A 73 -18.76 -0.45 16.03
N ALA A 74 -19.23 0.37 15.09
CA ALA A 74 -19.29 0.07 13.66
C ALA A 74 -17.91 -0.29 13.05
N GLU A 75 -16.84 0.41 13.44
CA GLU A 75 -15.49 0.17 12.91
C GLU A 75 -14.97 -1.22 13.33
N ARG A 76 -15.31 -1.67 14.54
CA ARG A 76 -14.94 -3.01 15.05
C ARG A 76 -15.85 -4.12 14.50
N TYR A 77 -17.06 -3.79 14.08
CA TYR A 77 -17.90 -4.68 13.27
C TYR A 77 -17.27 -4.88 11.88
N LEU A 78 -16.92 -3.80 11.18
CA LEU A 78 -16.27 -3.86 9.87
C LEU A 78 -14.92 -4.59 9.92
N ALA A 79 -14.08 -4.34 10.92
CA ALA A 79 -12.84 -5.09 11.11
C ALA A 79 -13.06 -6.60 11.35
N GLN A 80 -14.13 -6.99 12.06
CA GLN A 80 -14.52 -8.41 12.20
C GLN A 80 -15.07 -8.99 10.89
N ALA A 81 -15.83 -8.23 10.09
CA ALA A 81 -16.33 -8.66 8.78
C ALA A 81 -15.19 -8.83 7.75
N ALA A 82 -14.22 -7.92 7.73
CA ALA A 82 -12.98 -8.08 6.97
C ALA A 82 -12.19 -9.32 7.41
N THR A 83 -12.20 -9.63 8.71
CA THR A 83 -11.61 -10.90 9.19
C THR A 83 -12.41 -12.12 8.75
N ALA A 84 -13.74 -12.01 8.63
CA ALA A 84 -14.58 -13.09 8.15
C ALA A 84 -14.33 -13.41 6.67
N HIS A 85 -14.11 -12.40 5.81
CA HIS A 85 -13.68 -12.60 4.42
C HIS A 85 -12.33 -13.32 4.34
N VAL A 86 -11.29 -12.81 5.01
CA VAL A 86 -9.97 -13.47 5.01
C VAL A 86 -10.03 -14.88 5.61
N ALA A 87 -10.94 -15.12 6.55
CA ALA A 87 -11.21 -16.47 7.06
C ALA A 87 -11.90 -17.36 6.02
N ASP A 88 -12.77 -16.82 5.17
CA ASP A 88 -13.41 -17.52 4.05
C ASP A 88 -12.36 -18.04 3.05
N ASP A 89 -11.50 -17.12 2.59
CA ASP A 89 -10.35 -17.38 1.72
C ASP A 89 -9.39 -18.44 2.30
N VAL A 90 -9.10 -18.34 3.60
CA VAL A 90 -8.26 -19.31 4.31
C VAL A 90 -8.94 -20.68 4.43
N ILE A 91 -10.26 -20.75 4.60
CA ILE A 91 -10.98 -22.02 4.63
C ILE A 91 -10.98 -22.69 3.24
N ASP A 92 -11.18 -21.94 2.16
CA ASP A 92 -11.21 -22.53 0.80
C ASP A 92 -9.82 -22.92 0.29
N SER A 93 -8.77 -22.15 0.62
CA SER A 93 -7.39 -22.55 0.33
C SER A 93 -6.95 -23.81 1.09
N LEU A 94 -7.62 -24.15 2.20
CA LEU A 94 -7.42 -25.40 2.94
C LEU A 94 -8.33 -26.56 2.47
N GLY A 95 -9.53 -26.25 1.95
CA GLY A 95 -10.47 -27.21 1.36
C GLY A 95 -10.79 -28.41 2.26
N ASP A 96 -10.72 -29.63 1.71
CA ASP A 96 -10.97 -30.92 2.37
C ASP A 96 -10.23 -31.14 3.71
N LEU A 97 -9.23 -30.31 4.07
CA LEU A 97 -8.56 -30.37 5.37
C LEU A 97 -9.44 -29.84 6.51
N VAL A 98 -10.42 -28.98 6.23
CA VAL A 98 -11.26 -28.31 7.24
C VAL A 98 -12.44 -29.20 7.63
N VAL A 99 -12.42 -29.72 8.86
CA VAL A 99 -13.49 -30.55 9.43
C VAL A 99 -14.59 -29.70 10.08
N ALA A 100 -14.20 -28.52 10.58
CA ALA A 100 -15.03 -27.43 11.07
C ALA A 100 -14.16 -26.18 11.25
N ALA A 101 -14.77 -24.99 11.16
CA ALA A 101 -14.09 -23.72 11.42
C ALA A 101 -14.99 -22.79 12.26
N TRP A 102 -14.39 -21.87 13.01
CA TRP A 102 -15.09 -20.78 13.69
C TRP A 102 -14.17 -19.58 13.97
N LEU A 103 -14.76 -18.41 14.19
CA LEU A 103 -14.08 -17.18 14.59
C LEU A 103 -14.22 -16.92 16.10
N ASP A 104 -13.10 -16.66 16.76
CA ASP A 104 -12.99 -16.09 18.11
C ASP A 104 -12.54 -14.63 17.95
N HIS A 105 -13.50 -13.72 17.83
CA HIS A 105 -13.31 -12.35 17.34
C HIS A 105 -12.58 -12.31 15.98
N GLN A 106 -11.30 -11.95 15.94
CA GLN A 106 -10.47 -11.96 14.73
C GLN A 106 -9.60 -13.23 14.59
N THR A 107 -9.68 -14.17 15.54
CA THR A 107 -8.95 -15.43 15.43
C THR A 107 -9.77 -16.48 14.71
N LEU A 108 -9.36 -16.86 13.48
CA LEU A 108 -9.84 -18.10 12.87
C LEU A 108 -9.29 -19.32 13.62
N HIS A 109 -10.20 -20.20 14.03
CA HIS A 109 -9.95 -21.53 14.54
C HIS A 109 -10.41 -22.59 13.54
N VAL A 110 -9.57 -23.60 13.29
CA VAL A 110 -9.85 -24.68 12.33
C VAL A 110 -9.60 -26.03 12.97
N VAL A 111 -10.53 -26.97 12.80
CA VAL A 111 -10.41 -28.37 13.20
C VAL A 111 -9.93 -29.20 12.01
N VAL A 112 -8.89 -30.00 12.19
CA VAL A 112 -8.45 -31.03 11.23
C VAL A 112 -8.65 -32.43 11.82
N GLU A 113 -8.82 -33.45 10.96
CA GLU A 113 -8.94 -34.84 11.42
C GLU A 113 -7.64 -35.34 12.06
N SER A 114 -6.49 -34.95 11.50
CA SER A 114 -5.23 -35.65 11.73
C SER A 114 -4.06 -34.72 12.09
N ARG A 115 -3.04 -35.32 12.71
CA ARG A 115 -1.87 -34.57 13.19
C ARG A 115 -0.86 -34.19 12.11
N SER A 116 -0.92 -34.73 10.90
CA SER A 116 -0.07 -34.26 9.79
C SER A 116 -0.49 -32.88 9.30
N ASP A 117 -1.78 -32.57 9.40
CA ASP A 117 -2.41 -31.52 8.60
C ASP A 117 -2.36 -30.17 9.33
N GLN A 118 -2.12 -30.21 10.65
CA GLN A 118 -1.76 -29.08 11.51
C GLN A 118 -0.73 -28.13 10.91
N ALA A 119 0.25 -28.65 10.16
CA ALA A 119 1.34 -27.83 9.63
C ALA A 119 0.89 -26.90 8.50
N ALA A 120 -0.12 -27.29 7.71
CA ALA A 120 -0.70 -26.44 6.67
C ALA A 120 -1.58 -25.34 7.30
N VAL A 121 -2.50 -25.74 8.19
CA VAL A 121 -3.39 -24.79 8.89
C VAL A 121 -2.62 -23.79 9.75
N ALA A 122 -1.57 -24.22 10.45
CA ALA A 122 -0.75 -23.29 11.25
C ALA A 122 0.07 -22.30 10.40
N ALA A 123 0.26 -22.56 9.09
CA ALA A 123 0.94 -21.65 8.19
C ALA A 123 0.05 -20.50 7.71
N THR A 124 -1.28 -20.70 7.65
CA THR A 124 -2.24 -19.61 7.36
C THR A 124 -2.44 -18.66 8.55
N GLY A 125 -1.79 -18.91 9.68
CA GLY A 125 -1.99 -18.16 10.94
C GLY A 125 -3.19 -18.62 11.76
N ALA A 126 -4.05 -19.51 11.25
CA ALA A 126 -5.20 -20.04 11.96
C ALA A 126 -4.80 -20.90 13.18
N ARG A 127 -5.58 -20.81 14.28
CA ARG A 127 -5.38 -21.63 15.49
C ARG A 127 -5.95 -23.04 15.29
N VAL A 128 -5.10 -23.96 14.84
CA VAL A 128 -5.48 -25.36 14.56
C VAL A 128 -5.79 -26.21 15.81
N HIS A 129 -6.82 -27.04 15.70
CA HIS A 129 -7.19 -28.12 16.62
C HIS A 129 -7.18 -29.48 15.90
N VAL A 130 -6.96 -30.59 16.61
CA VAL A 130 -6.96 -31.94 16.00
C VAL A 130 -7.93 -32.88 16.71
N GLY A 131 -9.05 -33.15 16.04
CA GLY A 131 -10.23 -33.78 16.63
C GLY A 131 -10.92 -32.84 17.64
N ASP A 132 -12.25 -32.79 17.58
CA ASP A 132 -13.04 -31.90 18.43
C ASP A 132 -14.29 -32.61 18.93
N ALA A 133 -14.31 -32.89 20.24
CA ALA A 133 -15.41 -33.61 20.88
C ALA A 133 -16.74 -32.85 20.91
N LEU A 134 -16.74 -31.52 20.66
CA LEU A 134 -17.96 -30.73 20.48
C LEU A 134 -18.47 -30.85 19.05
N THR A 135 -17.60 -30.79 18.04
CA THR A 135 -17.97 -31.07 16.64
C THR A 135 -18.43 -32.51 16.45
N ASP A 136 -17.74 -33.49 17.05
CA ASP A 136 -18.17 -34.89 17.05
C ASP A 136 -19.57 -35.06 17.69
N ALA A 137 -19.85 -34.33 18.77
CA ALA A 137 -21.13 -34.39 19.47
C ALA A 137 -22.27 -33.63 18.74
N GLN A 138 -21.96 -32.52 18.06
CA GLN A 138 -22.88 -31.79 17.20
C GLN A 138 -23.27 -32.63 15.98
N ARG A 139 -22.26 -33.17 15.26
CA ARG A 139 -22.45 -34.10 14.13
C ARG A 139 -23.26 -35.32 14.54
N ALA A 140 -22.97 -35.91 15.70
CA ALA A 140 -23.76 -37.02 16.23
C ALA A 140 -25.20 -36.63 16.61
N ALA A 141 -25.52 -35.35 16.86
CA ALA A 141 -26.89 -34.86 17.04
C ALA A 141 -27.59 -34.64 15.69
N HIS A 142 -26.89 -34.07 14.70
CA HIS A 142 -27.37 -33.96 13.31
C HIS A 142 -27.70 -35.34 12.72
N GLU A 143 -26.83 -36.34 12.92
CA GLU A 143 -27.06 -37.76 12.53
C GLU A 143 -28.32 -38.37 13.18
N GLN A 144 -28.84 -37.79 14.26
CA GLN A 144 -30.09 -38.19 14.92
C GLN A 144 -31.31 -37.35 14.49
N GLY A 145 -31.16 -36.50 13.47
CA GLY A 145 -32.22 -35.58 13.00
C GLY A 145 -32.50 -34.44 13.98
N ARG A 146 -31.53 -34.04 14.80
CA ARG A 146 -31.65 -32.91 15.73
C ARG A 146 -30.80 -31.73 15.27
N VAL A 147 -31.38 -30.53 15.26
CA VAL A 147 -30.60 -29.29 15.11
C VAL A 147 -29.86 -29.00 16.41
N ALA A 148 -28.59 -28.65 16.30
CA ALA A 148 -27.78 -28.18 17.42
C ALA A 148 -26.59 -27.35 16.93
N TYR A 149 -26.21 -26.34 17.71
CA TYR A 149 -25.01 -25.52 17.50
C TYR A 149 -23.95 -25.76 18.59
N ILE A 150 -22.73 -25.25 18.41
CA ILE A 150 -21.69 -25.31 19.45
C ILE A 150 -21.54 -23.96 20.14
N ASP A 151 -21.93 -23.91 21.41
CA ASP A 151 -21.51 -22.82 22.30
C ASP A 151 -20.05 -23.08 22.72
N ARG A 152 -19.13 -22.36 22.07
CA ARG A 152 -17.69 -22.41 22.35
C ARG A 152 -17.35 -21.79 23.71
N THR A 153 -18.11 -20.78 24.14
CA THR A 153 -17.90 -20.04 25.39
C THR A 153 -18.24 -20.88 26.62
N GLU A 154 -19.40 -21.54 26.61
CA GLU A 154 -19.80 -22.48 27.66
C GLU A 154 -19.30 -23.92 27.41
N SER A 155 -18.62 -24.16 26.28
CA SER A 155 -18.04 -25.45 25.88
C SER A 155 -19.08 -26.58 25.86
N ARG A 156 -20.23 -26.34 25.21
CA ARG A 156 -21.35 -27.30 25.09
C ARG A 156 -21.95 -27.31 23.69
N VAL A 157 -22.55 -28.44 23.33
CA VAL A 157 -23.49 -28.51 22.20
C VAL A 157 -24.87 -28.11 22.70
N VAL A 158 -25.54 -27.21 21.98
CA VAL A 158 -26.83 -26.63 22.35
C VAL A 158 -27.91 -27.17 21.40
N PRO A 159 -28.87 -27.97 21.88
CA PRO A 159 -29.98 -28.42 21.04
C PRO A 159 -30.97 -27.28 20.80
N VAL A 160 -31.44 -27.14 19.56
CA VAL A 160 -32.60 -26.29 19.24
C VAL A 160 -33.84 -27.18 19.38
N GLU A 161 -34.71 -26.88 20.34
CA GLU A 161 -35.84 -27.73 20.73
C GLU A 161 -37.19 -27.20 20.19
N SER A 162 -37.20 -26.81 18.92
CA SER A 162 -38.39 -26.38 18.17
C SER A 162 -38.25 -26.68 16.67
N GLU A 163 -39.37 -26.91 15.99
CA GLU A 163 -39.47 -26.66 14.54
C GLU A 163 -39.43 -25.12 14.35
N LEU A 164 -38.64 -24.60 13.41
CA LEU A 164 -38.59 -23.15 13.18
C LEU A 164 -39.92 -22.71 12.53
N ILE A 165 -40.55 -21.72 13.15
CA ILE A 165 -41.97 -21.44 12.91
C ILE A 165 -42.10 -20.62 11.63
N SER A 166 -42.83 -21.20 10.67
CA SER A 166 -43.09 -20.69 9.32
C SER A 166 -44.07 -19.50 9.28
N ALA A 167 -44.00 -18.59 10.26
CA ALA A 167 -44.94 -17.48 10.41
C ALA A 167 -44.66 -16.34 9.41
N VAL A 168 -44.88 -16.59 8.12
CA VAL A 168 -45.17 -15.51 7.16
C VAL A 168 -46.40 -14.75 7.68
N ARG A 169 -46.35 -13.42 7.71
CA ARG A 169 -47.35 -12.61 8.43
C ARG A 169 -48.69 -12.66 7.69
N ARG A 170 -49.66 -13.39 8.24
CA ARG A 170 -51.02 -13.54 7.67
C ARG A 170 -51.85 -12.30 8.02
N GLY A 171 -51.96 -11.38 7.08
CA GLY A 171 -52.54 -10.05 7.29
C GLY A 171 -54.06 -10.03 7.23
N SER A 172 -54.72 -9.93 8.40
CA SER A 172 -56.14 -9.53 8.51
C SER A 172 -56.30 -8.07 8.96
N ASP A 173 -55.26 -7.25 8.77
CA ASP A 173 -55.11 -5.91 9.39
C ASP A 173 -54.21 -4.98 8.54
N LEU A 174 -54.22 -5.16 7.21
CA LEU A 174 -53.46 -4.32 6.28
C LEU A 174 -54.08 -2.92 6.11
N ASP A 175 -55.39 -2.82 6.33
CA ASP A 175 -56.20 -1.61 6.15
C ASP A 175 -55.75 -0.46 7.08
N GLY A 176 -55.20 -0.80 8.26
CA GLY A 176 -54.68 0.16 9.24
C GLY A 176 -53.39 0.89 8.85
N ARG A 177 -52.83 0.63 7.66
CA ARG A 177 -51.60 1.28 7.14
C ARG A 177 -51.73 1.84 5.72
N ARG A 178 -52.91 2.34 5.33
CA ARG A 178 -53.03 3.33 4.24
C ARG A 178 -52.32 4.63 4.65
N GLY A 179 -51.01 4.70 4.45
CA GLY A 179 -50.25 5.95 4.48
C GLY A 179 -50.68 6.84 3.31
N GLU A 180 -50.85 8.14 3.56
CA GLU A 180 -51.24 9.11 2.52
C GLU A 180 -50.24 9.06 1.35
N ALA A 181 -50.76 8.98 0.12
CA ALA A 181 -49.93 8.91 -1.08
C ALA A 181 -49.20 10.25 -1.31
N GLY A 182 -47.97 10.34 -0.80
CA GLY A 182 -47.07 11.45 -1.13
C GLY A 182 -46.80 11.47 -2.64
N SER A 183 -47.13 12.58 -3.30
CA SER A 183 -46.99 12.73 -4.75
C SER A 183 -45.52 12.56 -5.18
N SER A 184 -45.23 11.50 -5.92
CA SER A 184 -43.92 11.27 -6.53
C SER A 184 -43.67 12.28 -7.65
N GLY A 185 -42.84 13.29 -7.38
CA GLY A 185 -42.49 14.30 -8.36
C GLY A 185 -41.53 13.79 -9.44
N GLU A 186 -41.79 14.20 -10.69
CA GLU A 186 -40.81 14.28 -11.79
C GLU A 186 -40.02 13.00 -12.15
N THR A 187 -40.72 12.02 -12.73
CA THR A 187 -40.23 11.24 -13.90
C THR A 187 -38.83 10.61 -13.79
N GLY A 188 -38.50 9.99 -12.66
CA GLY A 188 -37.33 9.12 -12.50
C GLY A 188 -37.74 7.67 -12.17
N GLU A 189 -36.98 6.71 -12.68
CA GLU A 189 -37.02 5.33 -12.18
C GLU A 189 -36.47 5.31 -10.75
N SER A 190 -37.11 4.56 -9.85
CA SER A 190 -36.78 4.56 -8.41
C SER A 190 -35.86 3.39 -8.06
N GLU A 191 -34.76 3.67 -7.38
CA GLU A 191 -33.83 2.62 -6.94
C GLU A 191 -34.47 1.68 -5.92
N LEU A 192 -34.29 0.37 -6.11
CA LEU A 192 -34.82 -0.68 -5.26
C LEU A 192 -33.68 -1.56 -4.75
N SER A 193 -33.39 -1.42 -3.45
CA SER A 193 -32.35 -2.16 -2.72
C SER A 193 -32.92 -3.40 -2.04
N GLY A 194 -32.15 -4.47 -1.94
CA GLY A 194 -32.49 -5.67 -1.17
C GLY A 194 -32.89 -5.36 0.28
N GLY A 195 -33.71 -6.21 0.90
CA GLY A 195 -34.35 -5.92 2.19
C GLY A 195 -35.66 -5.10 2.08
N TYR A 196 -36.16 -4.84 0.86
CA TYR A 196 -37.46 -4.20 0.67
C TYR A 196 -38.63 -5.11 1.08
N GLY A 197 -39.65 -4.52 1.73
CA GLY A 197 -40.89 -5.22 2.04
C GLY A 197 -41.80 -5.39 0.82
N TYR A 198 -42.30 -6.60 0.61
CA TYR A 198 -43.33 -6.89 -0.41
C TYR A 198 -44.44 -7.77 0.17
N TRP A 199 -45.57 -7.84 -0.53
CA TRP A 199 -46.68 -8.69 -0.17
C TRP A 199 -47.39 -9.29 -1.39
N THR A 200 -48.10 -10.40 -1.16
CA THR A 200 -48.98 -11.08 -2.13
C THR A 200 -50.15 -11.72 -1.37
N ARG A 201 -51.09 -12.37 -2.07
CA ARG A 201 -52.26 -13.04 -1.46
C ARG A 201 -52.72 -14.26 -2.23
N ASP A 202 -53.35 -15.20 -1.53
CA ASP A 202 -54.21 -16.21 -2.13
C ASP A 202 -55.69 -15.74 -2.13
N GLU A 203 -56.66 -16.64 -2.33
CA GLU A 203 -58.09 -16.29 -2.34
C GLU A 203 -58.62 -15.87 -0.95
N GLU A 204 -57.95 -16.23 0.16
CA GLU A 204 -58.44 -16.04 1.53
C GLU A 204 -57.48 -15.26 2.45
N THR A 205 -56.18 -15.15 2.14
CA THR A 205 -55.16 -14.56 3.04
C THR A 205 -54.06 -13.80 2.30
N ALA A 206 -53.61 -12.69 2.89
CA ALA A 206 -52.45 -11.90 2.46
C ALA A 206 -51.19 -12.23 3.28
N TYR A 207 -50.02 -12.15 2.64
CA TYR A 207 -48.73 -12.61 3.15
C TYR A 207 -47.64 -11.53 2.98
N ASP A 208 -47.09 -11.01 4.09
CA ASP A 208 -45.89 -10.15 4.08
C ASP A 208 -44.60 -10.98 3.97
N CYS A 209 -43.67 -10.59 3.08
CA CYS A 209 -42.29 -11.09 3.04
C CYS A 209 -41.29 -9.95 2.78
N THR A 210 -39.99 -10.26 2.86
CA THR A 210 -38.89 -9.33 2.58
C THR A 210 -38.05 -9.85 1.42
N ALA A 211 -37.68 -8.98 0.48
CA ALA A 211 -36.76 -9.31 -0.60
C ALA A 211 -35.34 -9.53 -0.09
N GLY A 212 -34.64 -10.51 -0.64
CA GLY A 212 -33.23 -10.81 -0.34
C GLY A 212 -32.28 -9.94 -1.15
N PHE A 213 -31.46 -10.57 -1.97
CA PHE A 213 -30.46 -9.91 -2.81
C PHE A 213 -30.92 -9.75 -4.26
N THR A 214 -30.51 -8.65 -4.89
CA THR A 214 -30.46 -8.53 -6.35
C THR A 214 -29.43 -9.50 -6.92
N GLY A 215 -29.77 -10.12 -8.04
CA GLY A 215 -28.83 -10.87 -8.87
C GLY A 215 -29.08 -10.64 -10.36
N VAL A 216 -28.15 -11.13 -11.17
CA VAL A 216 -28.14 -11.03 -12.63
C VAL A 216 -28.17 -12.42 -13.26
N THR A 217 -28.85 -12.54 -14.40
CA THR A 217 -28.77 -13.70 -15.29
C THR A 217 -27.60 -13.58 -16.27
N ASP A 218 -27.26 -14.66 -16.95
CA ASP A 218 -26.29 -14.65 -18.06
C ASP A 218 -26.72 -13.80 -19.28
N ASP A 219 -28.03 -13.58 -19.49
CA ASP A 219 -28.55 -12.66 -20.51
C ASP A 219 -28.51 -11.18 -20.04
N GLY A 220 -28.24 -10.92 -18.75
CA GLY A 220 -28.10 -9.59 -18.15
C GLY A 220 -29.37 -9.02 -17.52
N ASP A 221 -30.44 -9.80 -17.40
CA ASP A 221 -31.67 -9.40 -16.70
C ASP A 221 -31.46 -9.43 -15.18
N THR A 222 -32.11 -8.53 -14.43
CA THR A 222 -32.04 -8.46 -12.96
C THR A 222 -33.21 -9.18 -12.28
N LEU A 223 -32.89 -9.97 -11.25
CA LEU A 223 -33.86 -10.79 -10.50
C LEU A 223 -33.60 -10.70 -8.99
N THR A 224 -34.65 -10.59 -8.19
CA THR A 224 -34.55 -10.59 -6.72
C THR A 224 -34.63 -12.03 -6.19
N ALA A 225 -33.63 -12.48 -5.42
CA ALA A 225 -33.74 -13.70 -4.63
C ALA A 225 -34.56 -13.45 -3.35
N THR A 226 -35.34 -14.43 -2.93
CA THR A 226 -36.13 -14.42 -1.68
C THR A 226 -36.32 -15.86 -1.17
N ALA A 227 -36.93 -16.06 -0.01
CA ALA A 227 -37.18 -17.39 0.53
C ALA A 227 -38.34 -18.07 -0.22
N GLY A 228 -38.17 -19.34 -0.60
CA GLY A 228 -39.16 -20.10 -1.38
C GLY A 228 -40.49 -20.25 -0.67
N ARG A 229 -40.47 -20.24 0.65
CA ARG A 229 -41.68 -20.21 1.50
C ARG A 229 -42.60 -19.01 1.26
N CYS A 230 -42.07 -17.90 0.72
CA CYS A 230 -42.87 -16.74 0.35
C CYS A 230 -43.71 -16.97 -0.92
N THR A 231 -43.55 -18.11 -1.60
CA THR A 231 -44.41 -18.56 -2.70
C THR A 231 -45.47 -19.59 -2.24
N GLN A 232 -45.69 -19.80 -0.93
CA GLN A 232 -46.64 -20.79 -0.40
C GLN A 232 -47.65 -20.17 0.57
N GLY A 233 -48.95 -20.28 0.24
CA GLY A 233 -50.08 -19.92 1.08
C GLY A 233 -50.86 -21.14 1.56
N GLU A 234 -51.80 -20.93 2.49
CA GLU A 234 -52.67 -22.00 3.02
C GLU A 234 -53.60 -22.58 1.95
N SER A 235 -53.94 -21.80 0.91
CA SER A 235 -54.75 -22.24 -0.22
C SER A 235 -53.95 -22.95 -1.34
N GLY A 236 -52.62 -22.80 -1.36
CA GLY A 236 -51.74 -23.32 -2.42
C GLY A 236 -50.57 -22.38 -2.77
N PRO A 237 -49.89 -22.60 -3.90
CA PRO A 237 -48.83 -21.71 -4.39
C PRO A 237 -49.33 -20.28 -4.63
N LEU A 238 -48.48 -19.30 -4.28
CA LEU A 238 -48.74 -17.87 -4.42
C LEU A 238 -48.28 -17.36 -5.79
N ASP A 239 -48.86 -17.91 -6.86
CA ASP A 239 -48.53 -17.59 -8.26
C ASP A 239 -49.09 -16.23 -8.74
N GLY A 240 -49.51 -15.38 -7.80
CA GLY A 240 -50.18 -14.10 -8.04
C GLY A 240 -49.22 -12.93 -8.29
N PRO A 241 -49.75 -11.72 -8.56
CA PRO A 241 -48.96 -10.51 -8.55
C PRO A 241 -48.35 -10.24 -7.16
N VAL A 242 -47.19 -9.59 -7.17
CA VAL A 242 -46.51 -9.07 -5.98
C VAL A 242 -46.59 -7.55 -5.99
N ALA A 243 -46.82 -6.92 -4.83
CA ALA A 243 -46.73 -5.47 -4.65
C ALA A 243 -45.74 -5.12 -3.54
N LEU A 244 -45.16 -3.92 -3.60
CA LEU A 244 -44.39 -3.37 -2.48
C LEU A 244 -45.30 -3.12 -1.28
N ARG A 245 -44.78 -3.29 -0.07
CA ARG A 245 -45.53 -3.11 1.18
C ARG A 245 -46.04 -1.65 1.27
N GLY A 246 -47.35 -1.47 1.44
CA GLY A 246 -47.99 -0.15 1.41
C GLY A 246 -48.37 0.36 0.01
N PHE A 247 -48.32 -0.49 -1.02
CA PHE A 247 -48.99 -0.28 -2.31
C PHE A 247 -50.11 -1.33 -2.48
N PRO A 248 -51.22 -1.02 -3.17
CA PRO A 248 -52.29 -1.98 -3.44
C PRO A 248 -51.82 -3.08 -4.39
N LEU A 249 -52.47 -4.26 -4.33
CA LEU A 249 -52.38 -5.26 -5.38
C LEU A 249 -53.35 -4.90 -6.52
N ALA A 250 -52.92 -5.02 -7.77
CA ALA A 250 -53.79 -4.72 -8.91
C ALA A 250 -54.99 -5.69 -8.97
N GLY A 251 -56.21 -5.14 -9.05
CA GLY A 251 -57.46 -5.92 -8.98
C GLY A 251 -57.94 -6.18 -7.55
N ASP A 252 -57.70 -5.25 -6.62
CA ASP A 252 -58.30 -5.24 -5.30
C ASP A 252 -59.80 -4.88 -5.40
N PRO A 253 -60.76 -5.75 -5.03
CA PRO A 253 -62.18 -5.42 -5.10
C PRO A 253 -62.60 -4.39 -4.04
N ASP A 254 -61.80 -4.22 -2.97
CA ASP A 254 -62.09 -3.31 -1.87
C ASP A 254 -61.58 -1.86 -2.12
N SER A 255 -61.18 -1.55 -3.37
CA SER A 255 -60.93 -0.18 -3.84
C SER A 255 -62.11 0.47 -4.58
N ASP A 256 -63.12 -0.31 -4.98
CA ASP A 256 -64.39 0.22 -5.49
C ASP A 256 -65.25 0.66 -4.28
N GLU A 257 -65.02 1.87 -3.76
CA GLU A 257 -65.82 2.39 -2.63
C GLU A 257 -67.33 2.40 -3.00
N GLU A 258 -68.15 1.86 -2.09
CA GLU A 258 -69.59 1.70 -2.30
C GLU A 258 -70.30 3.05 -2.41
N ASP A 259 -70.62 3.47 -3.64
CA ASP A 259 -71.59 4.54 -3.94
C ASP A 259 -73.01 4.02 -3.61
N SER A 260 -73.26 3.80 -2.31
CA SER A 260 -74.41 3.08 -1.79
C SER A 260 -75.66 3.95 -1.74
N GLU A 261 -76.56 3.78 -2.70
CA GLU A 261 -77.91 4.37 -2.69
C GLU A 261 -78.75 3.83 -1.51
N GLU A 262 -78.67 4.45 -0.32
CA GLU A 262 -79.54 4.11 0.82
C GLU A 262 -80.98 4.64 0.62
N ASP A 263 -81.87 3.75 0.19
CA ASP A 263 -83.34 3.93 0.09
C ASP A 263 -84.01 4.16 1.48
N GLU A 264 -84.08 5.41 1.96
CA GLU A 264 -84.92 5.78 3.13
C GLU A 264 -86.38 6.12 2.70
N GLU A 265 -87.31 5.15 2.80
CA GLU A 265 -88.77 5.41 2.68
C GLU A 265 -89.30 6.28 3.85
N GLY A 266 -89.20 7.60 3.73
CA GLY A 266 -89.29 8.57 4.84
C GLY A 266 -90.35 9.69 4.79
N LEU A 267 -91.60 9.41 4.41
CA LEU A 267 -92.81 10.28 4.58
C LEU A 267 -92.94 11.58 3.73
N LEU A 268 -94.00 11.61 2.91
CA LEU A 268 -94.68 12.82 2.38
C LEU A 268 -95.23 13.73 3.51
N PRO A 269 -95.47 15.06 3.32
CA PRO A 269 -96.12 15.62 2.10
C PRO A 269 -95.79 17.05 1.58
N ASP A 270 -96.04 17.22 0.28
CA ASP A 270 -96.65 18.36 -0.46
C ASP A 270 -96.10 19.82 -0.42
N ASP A 271 -96.34 20.52 -1.55
CA ASP A 271 -96.47 21.98 -1.76
C ASP A 271 -95.24 22.93 -1.70
N LEU A 272 -94.55 23.11 -2.86
CA LEU A 272 -94.41 24.37 -3.67
C LEU A 272 -93.35 24.14 -4.82
N LEU A 273 -93.54 24.56 -6.08
CA LEU A 273 -93.35 25.90 -6.72
C LEU A 273 -91.93 26.51 -6.50
N ASP A 274 -91.24 27.13 -7.48
CA ASP A 274 -91.63 27.69 -8.79
C ASP A 274 -90.41 27.94 -9.73
N LEU A 275 -90.64 28.29 -11.01
CA LEU A 275 -89.71 28.88 -12.01
C LEU A 275 -88.49 28.03 -12.46
N THR A 276 -87.95 28.04 -13.69
CA THR A 276 -88.18 28.74 -14.99
C THR A 276 -87.90 30.24 -15.11
N SER A 277 -86.61 30.58 -15.30
CA SER A 277 -86.06 31.76 -16.01
C SER A 277 -84.53 31.68 -15.94
N ASP A 278 -83.67 32.13 -16.86
CA ASP A 278 -83.64 32.56 -18.27
C ASP A 278 -82.27 33.28 -18.42
N GLU A 279 -81.78 33.50 -19.64
CA GLU A 279 -80.79 34.54 -20.04
C GLU A 279 -79.33 34.53 -19.47
N ASP A 280 -78.42 34.02 -20.32
CA ASP A 280 -77.21 34.67 -20.90
C ASP A 280 -75.94 35.10 -20.09
N ASP A 281 -74.80 34.95 -20.79
CA ASP A 281 -73.44 35.57 -20.63
C ASP A 281 -72.62 35.32 -19.34
N GLU A 282 -71.29 35.15 -19.36
CA GLU A 282 -70.28 35.25 -20.44
C GLU A 282 -69.37 34.01 -20.48
N GLY A 283 -68.66 33.80 -21.60
CA GLY A 283 -67.70 32.69 -21.75
C GLY A 283 -66.37 32.89 -21.00
N HIS A 284 -65.88 31.83 -20.37
CA HIS A 284 -64.45 31.60 -20.11
C HIS A 284 -64.10 30.22 -20.67
N GLU A 285 -63.10 30.16 -21.55
CA GLU A 285 -62.49 28.89 -21.93
C GLU A 285 -61.55 28.46 -20.78
N ALA A 286 -62.09 27.66 -19.87
CA ALA A 286 -61.28 26.79 -19.03
C ALA A 286 -60.68 25.68 -19.91
N GLY A 287 -59.50 25.19 -19.56
CA GLY A 287 -58.82 24.16 -20.31
C GLY A 287 -59.54 22.81 -20.23
N GLU A 288 -59.10 21.88 -21.07
CA GLU A 288 -59.25 20.46 -20.79
C GLU A 288 -58.29 20.16 -19.62
N ASP A 289 -58.76 20.40 -18.40
CA ASP A 289 -58.09 19.94 -17.17
C ASP A 289 -58.21 18.41 -17.17
N GLU A 290 -57.25 17.74 -17.80
CA GLU A 290 -57.01 16.31 -17.64
C GLU A 290 -56.75 16.07 -16.16
N HIS A 291 -57.76 15.57 -15.45
CA HIS A 291 -57.55 14.97 -14.15
C HIS A 291 -56.66 13.75 -14.37
N ASP A 292 -55.38 13.88 -14.03
CA ASP A 292 -54.51 12.74 -13.79
C ASP A 292 -55.23 11.84 -12.77
N GLU A 293 -55.76 10.70 -13.23
CA GLU A 293 -56.19 9.63 -12.33
C GLU A 293 -54.93 9.18 -11.58
N ASP A 294 -54.92 9.30 -10.24
CA ASP A 294 -53.82 8.88 -9.35
C ASP A 294 -53.55 7.39 -9.51
N THR A 295 -52.81 7.06 -10.57
CA THR A 295 -52.63 5.71 -11.07
C THR A 295 -51.61 5.04 -10.18
N ALA A 296 -52.10 4.44 -9.09
CA ALA A 296 -51.30 3.58 -8.24
C ALA A 296 -50.50 2.61 -9.13
N PRO A 297 -49.17 2.51 -8.94
CA PRO A 297 -48.33 1.76 -9.86
C PRO A 297 -48.80 0.31 -9.93
N GLY A 298 -48.68 -0.27 -11.13
CA GLY A 298 -48.97 -1.68 -11.36
C GLY A 298 -48.14 -2.60 -10.46
N PRO A 299 -48.46 -3.91 -10.43
CA PRO A 299 -47.78 -4.86 -9.57
C PRO A 299 -46.27 -4.81 -9.81
N LEU A 300 -45.49 -4.83 -8.73
CA LEU A 300 -44.04 -4.79 -8.75
C LEU A 300 -43.48 -5.88 -9.66
N GLY A 301 -44.03 -7.09 -9.53
CA GLY A 301 -43.47 -8.29 -10.11
C GLY A 301 -44.30 -9.54 -9.87
N ARG A 302 -43.65 -10.68 -10.07
CA ARG A 302 -44.20 -12.04 -9.88
C ARG A 302 -43.07 -13.02 -9.56
N PHE A 303 -43.37 -14.13 -8.91
CA PHE A 303 -42.41 -15.21 -8.75
C PHE A 303 -42.20 -15.98 -10.05
N LEU A 304 -40.97 -16.44 -10.27
CA LEU A 304 -40.65 -17.40 -11.32
C LEU A 304 -40.97 -18.81 -10.80
N THR A 305 -42.13 -19.35 -11.18
CA THR A 305 -42.76 -20.51 -10.50
C THR A 305 -41.89 -21.78 -10.47
N ASP A 306 -41.11 -22.03 -11.53
CA ASP A 306 -40.21 -23.17 -11.62
C ASP A 306 -38.92 -23.03 -10.76
N THR A 307 -38.69 -21.85 -10.15
CA THR A 307 -37.52 -21.55 -9.28
C THR A 307 -37.83 -21.69 -7.79
N ALA A 308 -39.07 -22.00 -7.41
CA ALA A 308 -39.48 -22.04 -6.00
C ALA A 308 -39.11 -23.38 -5.34
N HIS A 309 -38.10 -23.35 -4.47
CA HIS A 309 -37.62 -24.48 -3.69
C HIS A 309 -37.93 -24.31 -2.21
N VAL A 310 -38.63 -25.28 -1.62
CA VAL A 310 -38.85 -25.40 -0.17
C VAL A 310 -38.74 -26.88 0.20
N GLY A 311 -37.81 -27.21 1.09
CA GLY A 311 -37.47 -28.60 1.40
C GLY A 311 -36.36 -29.15 0.50
N ASP A 312 -36.07 -30.45 0.67
CA ASP A 312 -34.92 -31.16 0.07
C ASP A 312 -33.54 -30.47 0.28
N GLY A 313 -33.46 -29.53 1.21
CA GLY A 313 -32.29 -28.75 1.61
C GLY A 313 -32.32 -27.26 1.24
N ALA A 314 -33.32 -26.78 0.50
CA ALA A 314 -33.40 -25.37 0.08
C ALA A 314 -34.66 -24.65 0.61
N ASP A 315 -34.57 -23.33 0.74
CA ASP A 315 -35.70 -22.40 0.95
C ASP A 315 -35.42 -21.10 0.20
N ALA A 316 -35.64 -21.12 -1.12
CA ALA A 316 -35.33 -20.03 -2.04
C ALA A 316 -36.33 -19.95 -3.21
N ALA A 317 -36.55 -18.76 -3.75
CA ALA A 317 -37.26 -18.49 -4.99
C ALA A 317 -36.73 -17.21 -5.65
N LEU A 318 -36.98 -17.03 -6.95
CA LEU A 318 -36.66 -15.81 -7.69
C LEU A 318 -37.93 -15.00 -8.00
N LEU A 319 -37.81 -13.68 -7.85
CA LEU A 319 -38.85 -12.66 -8.08
C LEU A 319 -38.44 -11.78 -9.26
N ASP A 320 -39.24 -11.84 -10.32
CA ASP A 320 -39.16 -11.04 -11.55
C ASP A 320 -39.85 -9.69 -11.32
N VAL A 321 -39.07 -8.62 -11.21
CA VAL A 321 -39.54 -7.24 -10.99
C VAL A 321 -39.93 -6.61 -12.33
N THR A 322 -41.10 -7.02 -12.84
CA THR A 322 -41.62 -6.61 -14.15
C THR A 322 -41.95 -5.11 -14.28
N SER A 323 -41.95 -4.35 -13.18
CA SER A 323 -42.40 -2.96 -13.14
C SER A 323 -41.26 -1.99 -13.44
N SER A 324 -41.25 -1.39 -14.63
CA SER A 324 -40.29 -0.35 -15.07
C SER A 324 -40.48 1.01 -14.36
N ALA A 325 -40.98 1.00 -13.13
CA ALA A 325 -40.90 2.13 -12.20
C ALA A 325 -39.74 1.95 -11.21
N TRP A 326 -39.11 0.76 -11.16
CA TRP A 326 -38.09 0.38 -10.20
C TRP A 326 -36.86 -0.19 -10.90
N ASP A 327 -35.67 0.24 -10.48
CA ASP A 327 -34.39 -0.32 -10.94
C ASP A 327 -33.69 -1.05 -9.79
N LEU A 328 -33.25 -2.30 -10.01
CA LEU A 328 -32.74 -3.19 -8.98
C LEU A 328 -31.24 -2.97 -8.74
N GLN A 329 -30.89 -2.46 -7.55
CA GLN A 329 -29.52 -2.11 -7.21
C GLN A 329 -28.78 -3.25 -6.46
N PRO A 330 -27.44 -3.35 -6.60
CA PRO A 330 -26.59 -4.29 -5.84
C PRO A 330 -26.31 -3.78 -4.41
N THR A 331 -27.38 -3.45 -3.69
CA THR A 331 -27.38 -2.75 -2.40
C THR A 331 -28.44 -3.35 -1.46
N VAL A 332 -28.32 -3.09 -0.15
CA VAL A 332 -29.28 -3.54 0.88
C VAL A 332 -29.70 -2.38 1.79
N SER A 333 -30.99 -2.25 2.06
CA SER A 333 -31.59 -1.37 3.08
C SER A 333 -32.56 -2.18 3.95
N ALA A 334 -33.28 -1.55 4.90
CA ALA A 334 -34.22 -2.26 5.78
C ALA A 334 -35.50 -1.45 6.02
N GLY A 335 -36.49 -1.63 5.15
CA GLY A 335 -37.76 -0.91 5.25
C GLY A 335 -38.56 -0.87 3.96
N ALA A 336 -39.34 0.19 3.79
CA ALA A 336 -40.04 0.51 2.54
C ALA A 336 -39.39 1.76 1.89
N PRO A 337 -39.26 1.85 0.54
CA PRO A 337 -38.59 2.96 -0.14
C PRO A 337 -39.20 4.38 0.02
N ARG A 338 -40.20 4.55 0.90
CA ARG A 338 -40.90 5.82 1.16
C ARG A 338 -40.40 6.57 2.38
N ASP A 339 -39.65 5.93 3.27
CA ASP A 339 -38.92 6.62 4.32
C ASP A 339 -37.65 7.21 3.67
N GLY A 340 -37.68 8.52 3.38
CA GLY A 340 -36.67 9.18 2.54
C GLY A 340 -35.24 9.10 3.09
N ASP A 341 -34.27 9.06 2.17
CA ASP A 341 -32.82 8.94 2.43
C ASP A 341 -32.44 7.76 3.37
N GLN A 342 -33.13 6.63 3.28
CA GLN A 342 -32.56 5.35 3.74
C GLN A 342 -31.34 5.00 2.88
N ALA A 343 -30.16 5.44 3.31
CA ALA A 343 -28.89 5.04 2.73
C ALA A 343 -28.83 3.50 2.63
N ALA A 344 -28.65 3.01 1.41
CA ALA A 344 -28.50 1.59 1.14
C ALA A 344 -27.02 1.21 1.12
N MET A 345 -26.71 0.04 1.65
CA MET A 345 -25.35 -0.45 1.81
C MET A 345 -24.95 -1.29 0.59
N PRO A 346 -23.85 -0.96 -0.12
CA PRO A 346 -23.42 -1.74 -1.28
C PRO A 346 -22.95 -3.13 -0.89
N VAL A 347 -23.28 -4.12 -1.72
CA VAL A 347 -22.82 -5.51 -1.60
C VAL A 347 -21.56 -5.67 -2.46
N TYR A 348 -20.41 -5.95 -1.87
CA TYR A 348 -19.15 -6.07 -2.61
C TYR A 348 -18.87 -7.49 -3.09
N ASP A 349 -19.26 -8.50 -2.31
CA ASP A 349 -19.25 -9.90 -2.72
C ASP A 349 -20.16 -10.75 -1.81
N SER A 350 -20.10 -12.07 -1.93
CA SER A 350 -20.62 -13.05 -0.97
C SER A 350 -19.49 -13.70 -0.17
N ILE A 351 -19.77 -14.10 1.08
CA ILE A 351 -18.92 -15.04 1.83
C ILE A 351 -19.75 -16.16 2.43
N LYS A 352 -19.17 -17.35 2.61
CA LYS A 352 -19.90 -18.47 3.23
C LYS A 352 -20.13 -18.23 4.74
N PRO A 353 -21.19 -18.79 5.34
CA PRO A 353 -21.41 -18.66 6.78
C PRO A 353 -20.25 -19.24 7.60
N ILE A 354 -19.67 -18.45 8.52
CA ILE A 354 -18.59 -18.88 9.42
C ILE A 354 -19.05 -18.67 10.86
N ALA A 355 -19.13 -19.75 11.65
CA ALA A 355 -19.56 -19.70 13.04
C ALA A 355 -18.71 -18.70 13.85
N GLY A 356 -19.34 -17.86 14.68
CA GLY A 356 -18.71 -16.77 15.43
C GLY A 356 -18.59 -15.43 14.69
N ALA A 357 -18.68 -15.40 13.35
CA ALA A 357 -18.72 -14.16 12.57
C ALA A 357 -19.92 -13.30 13.00
N PRO A 358 -19.76 -11.98 13.18
CA PRO A 358 -20.89 -11.08 13.36
C PRO A 358 -21.64 -10.95 12.04
N VAL A 359 -22.96 -10.89 12.10
CA VAL A 359 -23.87 -10.73 10.96
C VAL A 359 -24.98 -9.76 11.33
N CYS A 360 -25.57 -9.10 10.33
CA CYS A 360 -26.78 -8.32 10.48
C CYS A 360 -27.80 -8.70 9.40
N ALA A 361 -29.05 -8.85 9.81
CA ALA A 361 -30.18 -9.12 8.94
C ALA A 361 -30.97 -7.81 8.67
N ALA A 362 -31.47 -7.66 7.46
CA ALA A 362 -32.42 -6.62 7.09
C ALA A 362 -33.80 -7.23 6.86
N GLY A 363 -34.77 -6.83 7.67
CA GLY A 363 -36.15 -7.28 7.59
C GLY A 363 -37.12 -6.10 7.39
N ALA A 364 -38.14 -6.26 6.55
CA ALA A 364 -39.16 -5.25 6.36
C ALA A 364 -40.10 -5.08 7.59
N SER A 365 -40.02 -5.98 8.58
CA SER A 365 -40.78 -5.96 9.84
C SER A 365 -39.90 -5.81 11.08
N SER A 366 -38.67 -6.34 11.09
CA SER A 366 -37.68 -6.09 12.18
C SER A 366 -36.83 -4.83 11.99
N GLY A 367 -36.67 -4.34 10.76
CA GLY A 367 -35.63 -3.36 10.42
C GLY A 367 -34.25 -4.01 10.37
N TRP A 368 -33.21 -3.29 10.79
CA TRP A 368 -31.88 -3.87 10.99
C TRP A 368 -31.78 -4.55 12.36
N THR A 369 -31.28 -5.78 12.38
CA THR A 369 -30.93 -6.54 13.58
C THR A 369 -29.58 -7.21 13.39
N CYS A 370 -28.81 -7.37 14.47
CA CYS A 370 -27.47 -7.96 14.42
C CYS A 370 -27.31 -9.10 15.41
N GLY A 371 -26.28 -9.93 15.19
CA GLY A 371 -26.00 -11.14 15.95
C GLY A 371 -24.78 -11.85 15.38
N ARG A 372 -24.63 -13.15 15.66
CA ARG A 372 -23.53 -13.99 15.20
C ARG A 372 -24.05 -15.28 14.58
N VAL A 373 -23.27 -15.83 13.64
CA VAL A 373 -23.49 -17.19 13.16
C VAL A 373 -23.20 -18.17 14.31
N LEU A 374 -24.22 -18.89 14.78
CA LEU A 374 -24.12 -19.91 15.82
C LEU A 374 -23.63 -21.25 15.26
N ASP A 375 -24.09 -21.58 14.06
CA ASP A 375 -23.74 -22.79 13.32
C ASP A 375 -23.68 -22.49 11.83
N ALA A 376 -22.65 -22.98 11.15
CA ALA A 376 -22.38 -22.70 9.74
C ALA A 376 -23.08 -23.69 8.78
N GLY A 377 -23.51 -24.85 9.27
CA GLY A 377 -24.16 -25.88 8.46
C GLY A 377 -24.94 -26.87 9.32
N SER A 378 -26.26 -26.72 9.32
CA SER A 378 -27.23 -27.60 9.96
C SER A 378 -28.30 -28.04 8.96
N ASP A 379 -28.87 -29.22 9.19
CA ASP A 379 -30.07 -29.72 8.50
C ASP A 379 -31.31 -29.32 9.33
N ILE A 380 -31.97 -28.24 8.92
CA ILE A 380 -32.87 -27.42 9.74
C ILE A 380 -34.34 -27.70 9.37
N PRO A 381 -35.24 -28.10 10.31
CA PRO A 381 -36.67 -28.21 10.06
C PRO A 381 -37.32 -26.82 10.04
N VAL A 382 -37.96 -26.48 8.93
CA VAL A 382 -38.62 -25.19 8.72
C VAL A 382 -40.06 -25.47 8.29
N GLY A 383 -41.05 -25.01 9.07
CA GLY A 383 -42.47 -25.14 8.72
C GLY A 383 -43.11 -26.53 8.81
N GLY A 384 -42.44 -27.50 9.43
CA GLY A 384 -43.00 -28.82 9.73
C GLY A 384 -42.12 -29.96 9.22
N SER A 385 -42.53 -30.62 8.13
CA SER A 385 -41.78 -31.73 7.53
C SER A 385 -40.52 -31.31 6.79
N ASP A 386 -40.47 -30.07 6.34
CA ASP A 386 -39.55 -29.65 5.30
C ASP A 386 -38.23 -29.17 5.90
N ARG A 387 -37.14 -29.36 5.16
CA ARG A 387 -35.79 -29.26 5.70
C ARG A 387 -34.88 -28.44 4.79
N VAL A 388 -34.09 -27.58 5.40
CA VAL A 388 -33.19 -26.62 4.75
C VAL A 388 -31.76 -26.89 5.26
N ASN A 389 -30.81 -27.07 4.35
CA ASN A 389 -29.40 -27.09 4.69
C ASN A 389 -28.94 -25.62 4.72
N GLY A 390 -28.58 -25.14 5.91
CA GLY A 390 -28.36 -23.72 6.13
C GLY A 390 -27.66 -23.43 7.45
N PHE A 391 -27.58 -22.16 7.80
CA PHE A 391 -26.87 -21.67 8.97
C PHE A 391 -27.84 -21.10 10.01
N LEU A 392 -27.38 -21.03 11.27
CA LEU A 392 -28.15 -20.47 12.39
C LEU A 392 -27.52 -19.17 12.87
N ILE A 393 -28.35 -18.20 13.26
CA ILE A 393 -27.94 -16.91 13.84
C ILE A 393 -28.75 -16.58 15.09
N ASP A 394 -28.19 -15.78 16.01
CA ASP A 394 -28.90 -15.20 17.16
C ASP A 394 -29.43 -13.77 16.90
N ALA A 395 -29.28 -13.25 15.67
CA ALA A 395 -29.95 -12.02 15.25
C ALA A 395 -31.46 -12.21 15.15
N CYS A 396 -32.24 -11.24 15.64
CA CYS A 396 -33.70 -11.28 15.61
C CYS A 396 -34.25 -11.18 14.17
N VAL A 397 -35.03 -12.19 13.75
CA VAL A 397 -35.77 -12.19 12.48
C VAL A 397 -37.24 -12.44 12.80
N LEU A 398 -38.14 -11.54 12.41
CA LEU A 398 -39.55 -11.59 12.81
C LEU A 398 -40.47 -12.19 11.73
N PRO A 399 -41.70 -12.59 12.11
CA PRO A 399 -42.78 -12.91 11.20
C PRO A 399 -43.02 -11.83 10.10
N GLY A 400 -42.55 -12.11 8.87
CA GLY A 400 -42.57 -11.21 7.71
C GLY A 400 -41.19 -10.85 7.15
N ASP A 401 -40.11 -11.22 7.83
CA ASP A 401 -38.72 -10.99 7.38
C ASP A 401 -38.14 -12.15 6.56
N GLY A 402 -38.96 -13.17 6.27
CA GLY A 402 -38.60 -14.27 5.38
C GLY A 402 -38.19 -13.75 4.01
N GLY A 403 -37.04 -14.23 3.53
CA GLY A 403 -36.36 -13.78 2.31
C GLY A 403 -35.34 -12.65 2.53
N GLY A 404 -35.42 -11.89 3.62
CA GLY A 404 -34.56 -10.73 3.86
C GLY A 404 -33.06 -11.08 3.94
N PRO A 405 -32.15 -10.19 3.47
CA PRO A 405 -30.73 -10.49 3.37
C PRO A 405 -30.04 -10.46 4.73
N ILE A 406 -29.06 -11.35 4.88
CA ILE A 406 -28.17 -11.50 6.02
C ILE A 406 -26.75 -11.21 5.52
N MET A 407 -26.10 -10.23 6.12
CA MET A 407 -24.82 -9.65 5.68
C MET A 407 -23.76 -9.72 6.78
N THR A 408 -22.48 -9.67 6.42
CA THR A 408 -21.39 -9.32 7.35
C THR A 408 -20.48 -8.29 6.70
N GLY A 409 -20.43 -7.09 7.26
CA GLY A 409 -19.96 -5.92 6.52
C GLY A 409 -20.68 -5.83 5.17
N HIS A 410 -19.93 -5.58 4.10
CA HIS A 410 -20.44 -5.49 2.73
C HIS A 410 -20.59 -6.85 2.02
N TYR A 411 -20.51 -7.97 2.74
CA TYR A 411 -20.58 -9.31 2.16
C TYR A 411 -21.93 -9.98 2.42
N ALA A 412 -22.53 -10.51 1.35
CA ALA A 412 -23.75 -11.30 1.42
C ALA A 412 -23.47 -12.70 2.00
N VAL A 413 -24.18 -13.08 3.06
CA VAL A 413 -24.00 -14.39 3.73
C VAL A 413 -25.17 -15.33 3.44
N GLY A 414 -26.41 -14.83 3.46
CA GLY A 414 -27.59 -15.63 3.15
C GLY A 414 -28.90 -14.84 3.17
N ILE A 415 -30.01 -15.55 2.96
CA ILE A 415 -31.38 -15.03 3.07
C ILE A 415 -32.12 -15.69 4.23
N GLY A 416 -33.01 -14.97 4.92
CA GLY A 416 -33.75 -15.48 6.08
C GLY A 416 -34.80 -16.54 5.72
N SER A 417 -34.65 -17.76 6.24
CA SER A 417 -35.54 -18.91 5.97
C SER A 417 -36.47 -19.26 7.13
N GLY A 418 -36.11 -18.98 8.38
CA GLY A 418 -36.95 -19.36 9.53
C GLY A 418 -36.57 -18.69 10.84
N THR A 419 -37.45 -18.75 11.83
CA THR A 419 -37.29 -18.07 13.11
C THR A 419 -37.99 -18.80 14.27
N THR A 420 -37.49 -18.67 15.49
CA THR A 420 -38.21 -19.07 16.72
C THR A 420 -39.01 -17.91 17.32
N TRP A 421 -38.68 -16.65 16.98
CA TRP A 421 -39.44 -15.48 17.41
C TRP A 421 -40.87 -15.54 16.88
N ASN A 422 -41.84 -15.50 17.79
CA ASN A 422 -43.27 -15.56 17.46
C ASN A 422 -44.06 -14.30 17.89
N GLY A 423 -43.40 -13.36 18.57
CA GLY A 423 -43.94 -12.05 18.92
C GLY A 423 -43.99 -11.08 17.73
N THR A 424 -44.44 -9.85 18.02
CA THR A 424 -44.45 -8.73 17.06
C THR A 424 -43.24 -7.81 17.17
N ASP A 425 -42.34 -8.09 18.12
CA ASP A 425 -41.05 -7.42 18.31
C ASP A 425 -40.02 -8.40 18.86
N CYS A 426 -38.74 -7.98 18.89
CA CYS A 426 -37.62 -8.82 19.29
C CYS A 426 -37.52 -9.10 20.81
N THR A 427 -38.41 -8.55 21.64
CA THR A 427 -38.39 -8.74 23.10
C THR A 427 -39.27 -9.90 23.57
N ASP A 428 -40.34 -10.21 22.82
CA ASP A 428 -41.16 -11.41 23.02
C ASP A 428 -40.53 -12.63 22.28
N GLY A 429 -39.47 -13.17 22.89
CA GLY A 429 -38.81 -14.42 22.47
C GLY A 429 -39.75 -15.63 22.56
N GLY A 430 -39.67 -16.53 21.59
CA GLY A 430 -40.57 -17.68 21.46
C GLY A 430 -40.06 -18.98 22.08
N ALA A 431 -38.76 -19.08 22.37
CA ALA A 431 -38.15 -20.29 22.92
C ALA A 431 -38.38 -20.43 24.44
N GLU A 432 -38.99 -21.54 24.91
CA GLU A 432 -39.20 -21.81 26.36
C GLU A 432 -37.89 -21.82 27.19
N ASN A 433 -36.74 -22.01 26.53
CA ASN A 433 -35.41 -22.01 27.14
C ASN A 433 -34.72 -20.64 27.15
N GLY A 434 -35.31 -19.59 26.55
CA GLY A 434 -34.71 -18.25 26.46
C GLY A 434 -33.50 -18.14 25.52
N LEU A 435 -33.48 -18.97 24.47
CA LEU A 435 -32.48 -18.96 23.39
C LEU A 435 -33.24 -18.99 22.06
N ASP A 436 -33.54 -17.81 21.55
CA ASP A 436 -34.17 -17.64 20.25
C ASP A 436 -33.12 -17.58 19.13
N VAL A 437 -33.46 -18.13 17.97
CA VAL A 437 -32.57 -18.27 16.83
C VAL A 437 -33.32 -18.12 15.51
N ALA A 438 -32.63 -17.61 14.50
CA ALA A 438 -33.09 -17.59 13.13
C ALA A 438 -32.24 -18.52 12.26
N ALA A 439 -32.81 -18.99 11.16
CA ALA A 439 -32.16 -19.83 10.17
C ALA A 439 -32.06 -19.08 8.84
N GLY A 440 -30.92 -19.19 8.17
CA GLY A 440 -30.69 -18.63 6.84
C GLY A 440 -30.22 -19.68 5.83
N PHE A 441 -30.60 -19.49 4.57
CA PHE A 441 -30.08 -20.22 3.42
C PHE A 441 -28.92 -19.43 2.80
N ALA A 442 -27.77 -20.06 2.56
CA ALA A 442 -26.54 -19.36 2.20
C ALA A 442 -26.56 -18.79 0.77
N VAL A 443 -25.87 -17.67 0.53
CA VAL A 443 -25.66 -17.17 -0.84
C VAL A 443 -24.60 -18.00 -1.56
N SER A 444 -23.48 -18.26 -0.88
CA SER A 444 -22.30 -18.97 -1.39
C SER A 444 -21.80 -20.04 -0.42
N GLY A 445 -20.93 -20.93 -0.93
CA GLY A 445 -20.37 -22.06 -0.18
C GLY A 445 -21.38 -23.16 0.16
N GLY A 446 -20.94 -24.12 0.99
CA GLY A 446 -21.74 -25.27 1.42
C GLY A 446 -22.04 -26.30 0.31
N GLU A 447 -22.82 -27.34 0.65
CA GLU A 447 -23.40 -28.27 -0.33
C GLU A 447 -24.69 -27.75 -0.97
N GLN A 448 -25.34 -26.75 -0.36
CA GLN A 448 -26.50 -26.05 -0.89
C GLN A 448 -26.46 -24.56 -0.50
N SER A 449 -26.65 -23.70 -1.49
CA SER A 449 -26.62 -22.23 -1.45
C SER A 449 -27.19 -21.66 -2.76
N LEU A 450 -27.60 -20.39 -2.80
CA LEU A 450 -28.22 -19.76 -3.97
C LEU A 450 -27.38 -19.92 -5.25
N GLN A 451 -26.07 -19.68 -5.18
CA GLN A 451 -25.15 -19.86 -6.31
C GLN A 451 -25.10 -21.31 -6.81
N SER A 452 -25.10 -22.29 -5.90
CA SER A 452 -25.10 -23.72 -6.27
C SER A 452 -26.45 -24.23 -6.80
N LEU A 453 -27.55 -23.54 -6.46
CA LEU A 453 -28.92 -23.92 -6.78
C LEU A 453 -29.35 -23.41 -8.16
N TYR A 454 -29.01 -22.16 -8.49
CA TYR A 454 -29.41 -21.51 -9.75
C TYR A 454 -28.27 -21.38 -10.76
N GLY A 455 -27.02 -21.20 -10.33
CA GLY A 455 -25.87 -21.04 -11.22
C GLY A 455 -26.09 -19.90 -12.23
N ASP A 456 -26.01 -20.21 -13.52
CA ASP A 456 -26.15 -19.25 -14.64
C ASP A 456 -27.55 -18.59 -14.68
N ASP A 457 -28.58 -19.21 -14.08
CA ASP A 457 -29.94 -18.65 -13.98
C ASP A 457 -30.05 -17.53 -12.91
N TRP A 458 -29.13 -17.46 -11.94
CA TRP A 458 -29.03 -16.35 -10.97
C TRP A 458 -27.65 -16.29 -10.30
N ARG A 459 -26.91 -15.20 -10.52
CA ARG A 459 -25.66 -14.88 -9.83
C ARG A 459 -25.81 -13.58 -9.04
N LEU A 460 -25.20 -13.48 -7.86
CA LEU A 460 -25.28 -12.29 -7.00
C LEU A 460 -24.83 -11.03 -7.76
N ALA A 461 -25.64 -9.96 -7.70
CA ALA A 461 -25.26 -8.66 -8.23
C ALA A 461 -24.43 -7.92 -7.17
N VAL A 462 -23.22 -7.49 -7.54
CA VAL A 462 -22.30 -6.81 -6.63
C VAL A 462 -21.90 -5.45 -7.18
N HIS A 463 -21.60 -4.53 -6.26
CA HIS A 463 -21.20 -3.16 -6.53
C HIS A 463 -19.67 -3.08 -6.70
N VAL A 464 -19.22 -2.44 -7.79
CA VAL A 464 -17.81 -2.13 -8.05
C VAL A 464 -17.69 -0.64 -8.38
N GLY A 465 -17.59 0.17 -7.32
CA GLY A 465 -17.58 1.63 -7.40
C GLY A 465 -16.35 2.19 -8.15
N ALA A 466 -16.49 3.42 -8.65
CA ALA A 466 -15.42 4.10 -9.37
C ALA A 466 -14.31 4.57 -8.41
N PRO A 467 -13.01 4.41 -8.75
CA PRO A 467 -11.91 4.63 -7.80
C PRO A 467 -11.69 6.12 -7.49
N THR A 468 -11.97 6.55 -6.26
CA THR A 468 -11.74 7.95 -5.86
C THR A 468 -10.25 8.20 -5.64
N VAL A 469 -9.67 9.24 -6.26
CA VAL A 469 -8.25 9.58 -6.08
C VAL A 469 -8.10 10.69 -5.05
N THR A 470 -7.45 10.38 -3.94
CA THR A 470 -7.17 11.31 -2.82
C THR A 470 -5.84 12.06 -2.99
N ALA A 471 -4.92 11.51 -3.78
CA ALA A 471 -3.73 12.20 -4.27
C ALA A 471 -3.01 11.39 -5.38
N PRO A 472 -2.29 12.03 -6.31
CA PRO A 472 -2.28 13.48 -6.51
C PRO A 472 -3.61 13.96 -7.11
N THR A 473 -4.10 15.09 -6.61
CA THR A 473 -5.30 15.75 -7.16
C THR A 473 -4.92 16.67 -8.33
N ASP A 474 -5.92 17.16 -9.06
CA ASP A 474 -5.67 18.21 -10.06
C ASP A 474 -4.92 19.40 -9.44
N ASP A 475 -3.95 19.92 -10.21
CA ASP A 475 -2.95 20.94 -9.84
C ASP A 475 -1.89 20.55 -8.78
N ASP A 476 -1.86 19.31 -8.25
CA ASP A 476 -0.73 18.84 -7.42
C ASP A 476 0.59 18.81 -8.19
N VAL A 477 1.68 19.14 -7.48
CA VAL A 477 3.07 19.00 -7.99
C VAL A 477 3.75 17.83 -7.30
N THR A 478 4.27 16.88 -8.09
CA THR A 478 4.89 15.64 -7.62
C THR A 478 6.34 15.50 -8.07
N GLY A 479 7.09 14.65 -7.36
CA GLY A 479 8.37 14.13 -7.85
C GLY A 479 8.16 13.09 -8.96
N ARG A 480 9.23 12.71 -9.65
CA ARG A 480 9.20 11.86 -10.86
C ARG A 480 8.68 10.43 -10.68
N HIS A 481 8.50 9.98 -9.43
CA HIS A 481 7.94 8.69 -9.05
C HIS A 481 6.72 8.91 -8.13
N PRO A 482 5.59 9.40 -8.65
CA PRO A 482 4.41 9.64 -7.84
C PRO A 482 3.81 8.33 -7.32
N THR A 483 3.11 8.40 -6.19
CA THR A 483 2.23 7.32 -5.72
C THR A 483 0.80 7.84 -5.73
N ILE A 484 0.00 7.29 -6.64
CA ILE A 484 -1.43 7.58 -6.78
C ILE A 484 -2.19 6.73 -5.75
N ARG A 485 -3.11 7.32 -5.00
CA ARG A 485 -3.77 6.67 -3.85
C ARG A 485 -5.20 7.15 -3.63
N GLY A 486 -6.06 6.31 -3.07
CA GLY A 486 -7.49 6.56 -3.06
C GLY A 486 -8.34 5.86 -2.00
N ARG A 487 -9.66 5.91 -2.21
CA ARG A 487 -10.66 4.94 -1.68
C ARG A 487 -11.27 4.17 -2.86
N ALA A 488 -11.93 3.07 -2.55
CA ALA A 488 -12.57 2.16 -3.49
C ALA A 488 -13.75 1.47 -2.80
N ASP A 489 -14.92 1.56 -3.44
CA ASP A 489 -16.16 0.99 -2.94
C ASP A 489 -16.37 -0.36 -3.65
N ALA A 490 -15.50 -1.32 -3.32
CA ALA A 490 -15.38 -2.62 -3.97
C ALA A 490 -14.78 -3.65 -3.03
N ALA A 491 -14.81 -4.93 -3.40
CA ALA A 491 -14.26 -6.02 -2.60
C ALA A 491 -12.73 -5.87 -2.38
N PRO A 492 -12.20 -6.19 -1.20
CA PRO A 492 -10.75 -6.25 -0.98
C PRO A 492 -10.09 -7.25 -1.93
N GLY A 493 -8.86 -6.94 -2.38
CA GLY A 493 -8.21 -7.69 -3.45
C GLY A 493 -8.64 -7.30 -4.87
N SER A 494 -9.71 -6.49 -5.04
CA SER A 494 -10.03 -5.87 -6.34
C SER A 494 -8.81 -5.12 -6.90
N THR A 495 -8.61 -5.19 -8.21
CA THR A 495 -7.44 -4.58 -8.87
C THR A 495 -7.79 -3.19 -9.39
N VAL A 496 -7.14 -2.16 -8.83
CA VAL A 496 -7.15 -0.80 -9.37
C VAL A 496 -6.10 -0.68 -10.48
N VAL A 497 -6.56 -0.41 -11.70
CA VAL A 497 -5.72 -0.29 -12.91
C VAL A 497 -5.55 1.20 -13.24
N VAL A 498 -4.33 1.74 -13.07
CA VAL A 498 -4.06 3.17 -13.28
C VAL A 498 -3.14 3.39 -14.48
N THR A 499 -3.64 4.04 -15.52
CA THR A 499 -2.89 4.36 -16.74
C THR A 499 -2.49 5.83 -16.75
N ILE A 500 -1.21 6.15 -16.94
CA ILE A 500 -0.69 7.53 -16.96
C ILE A 500 -0.16 7.85 -18.35
N GLY A 501 -0.67 8.90 -18.99
CA GLY A 501 -0.16 9.41 -20.27
C GLY A 501 -0.20 8.45 -21.47
N GLY A 502 -0.85 7.29 -21.35
CA GLY A 502 -0.80 6.21 -22.33
C GLY A 502 0.42 5.28 -22.21
N SER A 503 1.12 5.29 -21.08
CA SER A 503 2.10 4.28 -20.67
C SER A 503 1.45 2.94 -20.33
N ASP A 504 2.25 1.90 -20.09
CA ASP A 504 1.77 0.64 -19.51
C ASP A 504 1.09 0.90 -18.15
N PRO A 505 0.01 0.17 -17.79
CA PRO A 505 -0.72 0.41 -16.55
C PRO A 505 0.10 0.10 -15.28
N VAL A 506 -0.20 0.81 -14.20
CA VAL A 506 0.24 0.49 -12.84
C VAL A 506 -0.94 -0.09 -12.08
N GLU A 507 -0.81 -1.35 -11.65
CA GLU A 507 -1.81 -2.06 -10.86
C GLU A 507 -1.59 -1.84 -9.35
N ALA A 508 -2.67 -1.86 -8.58
CA ALA A 508 -2.67 -1.85 -7.12
C ALA A 508 -3.91 -2.56 -6.57
N GLU A 509 -3.78 -3.24 -5.44
CA GLU A 509 -4.90 -3.91 -4.77
C GLU A 509 -5.69 -2.93 -3.89
N VAL A 510 -7.01 -3.18 -3.76
CA VAL A 510 -7.89 -2.55 -2.76
C VAL A 510 -7.70 -3.25 -1.41
N GLY A 511 -7.36 -2.50 -0.37
CA GLY A 511 -7.27 -3.00 1.01
C GLY A 511 -8.66 -3.25 1.64
N ALA A 512 -8.68 -3.98 2.76
CA ALA A 512 -9.92 -4.26 3.52
C ALA A 512 -10.66 -2.99 4.00
N ASP A 513 -9.90 -1.92 4.17
CA ASP A 513 -10.30 -0.55 4.54
C ASP A 513 -10.74 0.30 3.32
N GLY A 514 -10.86 -0.31 2.14
CA GLY A 514 -11.13 0.36 0.87
C GLY A 514 -9.95 1.18 0.33
N ARG A 515 -8.76 1.15 0.96
CA ARG A 515 -7.63 2.06 0.62
C ARG A 515 -6.67 1.37 -0.35
N TRP A 516 -6.29 2.07 -1.43
CA TRP A 516 -5.39 1.54 -2.48
C TRP A 516 -4.24 2.50 -2.79
N ARG A 517 -3.11 1.98 -3.32
CA ARG A 517 -1.88 2.75 -3.61
C ARG A 517 -1.08 2.23 -4.82
N ALA A 518 -1.22 2.88 -5.98
CA ALA A 518 -0.43 2.62 -7.17
C ALA A 518 0.89 3.43 -7.15
N ALA A 519 2.02 2.75 -6.92
CA ALA A 519 3.34 3.37 -6.83
C ALA A 519 4.10 3.29 -8.16
N VAL A 520 4.20 4.42 -8.87
CA VAL A 520 4.84 4.51 -10.20
C VAL A 520 6.34 4.27 -10.08
N ARG A 521 6.84 3.23 -10.77
CA ARG A 521 8.24 2.77 -10.66
C ARG A 521 9.17 3.36 -11.72
N ASP A 522 8.64 3.75 -12.87
CA ASP A 522 9.43 4.37 -13.94
C ASP A 522 9.41 5.90 -13.84
N PRO A 523 10.55 6.59 -14.09
CA PRO A 523 10.69 8.02 -13.87
C PRO A 523 9.96 8.85 -14.92
N LEU A 524 8.80 9.42 -14.56
CA LEU A 524 8.04 10.32 -15.42
C LEU A 524 8.89 11.55 -15.82
N ALA A 525 8.66 12.07 -17.03
CA ALA A 525 9.26 13.32 -17.47
C ALA A 525 8.60 14.53 -16.75
N PRO A 526 9.29 15.67 -16.60
CA PRO A 526 8.68 16.92 -16.13
C PRO A 526 7.46 17.37 -16.95
N GLY A 527 6.60 18.18 -16.33
CA GLY A 527 5.40 18.74 -16.93
C GLY A 527 4.10 18.05 -16.50
N ARG A 528 2.99 18.42 -17.14
CA ARG A 528 1.63 17.97 -16.76
C ARG A 528 1.31 16.59 -17.34
N HIS A 529 0.94 15.65 -16.48
CA HIS A 529 0.45 14.32 -16.84
C HIS A 529 -1.05 14.21 -16.57
N SER A 530 -1.73 13.39 -17.35
CA SER A 530 -3.11 12.95 -17.10
C SER A 530 -3.13 11.45 -16.87
N TYR A 531 -4.00 11.00 -15.96
CA TYR A 531 -4.23 9.59 -15.68
C TYR A 531 -5.71 9.23 -15.83
N SER A 532 -5.96 7.94 -16.04
CA SER A 532 -7.27 7.28 -15.92
C SER A 532 -7.15 6.09 -14.97
N ALA A 533 -8.15 5.86 -14.14
CA ALA A 533 -8.22 4.76 -13.18
C ALA A 533 -9.57 4.04 -13.26
N THR A 534 -9.54 2.71 -13.20
CA THR A 534 -10.70 1.81 -13.08
C THR A 534 -10.42 0.75 -12.02
N ILE A 535 -11.46 0.19 -11.43
CA ILE A 535 -11.38 -1.03 -10.62
C ILE A 535 -11.89 -2.21 -11.44
N THR A 536 -11.24 -3.36 -11.30
CA THR A 536 -11.66 -4.64 -11.85
C THR A 536 -11.83 -5.63 -10.69
N HIS A 537 -12.97 -6.32 -10.64
CA HIS A 537 -13.27 -7.36 -9.65
C HIS A 537 -13.94 -8.56 -10.31
N THR A 538 -13.68 -9.78 -9.83
CA THR A 538 -14.40 -10.99 -10.27
C THR A 538 -15.21 -11.53 -9.09
N PRO A 539 -16.55 -11.40 -9.10
CA PRO A 539 -17.40 -11.83 -8.01
C PRO A 539 -17.31 -13.34 -7.73
N ALA A 540 -17.54 -13.77 -6.48
CA ALA A 540 -17.53 -15.19 -6.16
C ALA A 540 -18.59 -15.94 -6.99
N GLY A 541 -18.16 -17.00 -7.68
CA GLY A 541 -19.02 -17.78 -8.58
C GLY A 541 -19.19 -17.22 -10.00
N ALA A 542 -18.55 -16.12 -10.38
CA ALA A 542 -18.55 -15.59 -11.75
C ALA A 542 -17.30 -16.00 -12.56
N GLU A 543 -17.44 -16.20 -13.88
CA GLU A 543 -16.29 -16.43 -14.79
C GLU A 543 -15.68 -15.12 -15.35
N GLU A 544 -16.49 -14.09 -15.57
CA GLU A 544 -16.07 -12.81 -16.18
C GLU A 544 -16.02 -11.67 -15.14
N PRO A 545 -15.04 -10.75 -15.23
CA PRO A 545 -14.88 -9.65 -14.28
C PRO A 545 -15.84 -8.48 -14.55
N LEU A 546 -16.28 -7.84 -13.47
CA LEU A 546 -16.90 -6.51 -13.49
C LEU A 546 -15.80 -5.43 -13.52
N ILE A 547 -16.09 -4.31 -14.20
CA ILE A 547 -15.19 -3.17 -14.34
C ILE A 547 -15.95 -1.89 -13.98
N SER A 548 -15.37 -1.06 -13.12
CA SER A 548 -15.97 0.21 -12.69
C SER A 548 -16.00 1.26 -13.79
N ASP A 549 -16.77 2.32 -13.56
CA ASP A 549 -16.61 3.58 -14.28
C ASP A 549 -15.17 4.13 -14.20
N THR A 550 -14.76 4.87 -15.23
CA THR A 550 -13.39 5.39 -15.36
C THR A 550 -13.23 6.79 -14.76
N VAL A 551 -12.55 6.89 -13.62
CA VAL A 551 -12.13 8.19 -13.06
C VAL A 551 -10.93 8.73 -13.83
N ASN A 552 -10.94 10.03 -14.13
CA ASN A 552 -9.87 10.71 -14.85
C ASN A 552 -9.37 11.90 -14.01
N GLY A 553 -8.06 12.16 -14.06
CA GLY A 553 -7.45 13.28 -13.34
C GLY A 553 -6.05 13.60 -13.85
N SER A 554 -5.35 14.50 -13.17
CA SER A 554 -4.05 14.98 -13.61
C SER A 554 -3.18 15.54 -12.50
N PHE A 555 -1.88 15.67 -12.77
CA PHE A 555 -0.89 16.26 -11.86
C PHE A 555 0.29 16.82 -12.67
N THR A 556 1.19 17.55 -12.00
CA THR A 556 2.41 18.07 -12.62
C THR A 556 3.64 17.42 -12.00
N VAL A 557 4.53 16.86 -12.81
CA VAL A 557 5.86 16.43 -12.36
C VAL A 557 6.79 17.64 -12.41
N ALA A 558 7.52 17.88 -11.33
CA ALA A 558 8.45 19.00 -11.23
C ALA A 558 9.57 18.95 -12.30
N GLU A 559 9.98 20.13 -12.77
CA GLU A 559 11.22 20.30 -13.53
C GLU A 559 12.42 20.06 -12.61
N VAL A 560 13.39 19.27 -13.08
CA VAL A 560 14.66 19.04 -12.37
C VAL A 560 15.48 20.32 -12.39
N ALA A 561 15.95 20.79 -11.23
CA ALA A 561 16.80 21.97 -11.16
C ALA A 561 18.17 21.68 -11.78
N SER A 562 18.51 22.43 -12.83
CA SER A 562 19.73 22.22 -13.61
C SER A 562 21.00 22.39 -12.77
N LEU A 563 21.94 21.46 -12.95
CA LEU A 563 23.25 21.54 -12.31
C LEU A 563 24.01 22.80 -12.74
N VAL A 564 24.50 23.57 -11.77
CA VAL A 564 25.40 24.72 -11.99
C VAL A 564 26.59 24.60 -11.04
N VAL A 565 27.81 24.72 -11.56
CA VAL A 565 29.03 24.91 -10.76
C VAL A 565 29.32 26.42 -10.66
N LEU A 566 29.52 26.93 -9.45
CA LEU A 566 29.79 28.35 -9.18
C LEU A 566 31.26 28.62 -8.84
N THR A 567 31.97 27.65 -8.26
CA THR A 567 33.40 27.69 -7.99
C THR A 567 33.95 26.26 -7.88
N PRO A 568 35.21 26.00 -8.31
CA PRO A 568 36.01 26.85 -9.18
C PRO A 568 35.32 27.06 -10.54
N SER A 569 35.57 28.21 -11.14
CA SER A 569 35.19 28.54 -12.51
C SER A 569 36.29 28.13 -13.51
N ALA A 570 35.96 28.03 -14.80
CA ALA A 570 36.93 27.60 -15.81
C ALA A 570 38.15 28.54 -15.86
N GLY A 571 39.36 27.97 -15.85
CA GLY A 571 40.62 28.71 -15.78
C GLY A 571 40.99 29.30 -14.39
N GLU A 572 40.14 29.16 -13.36
CA GLU A 572 40.36 29.71 -12.02
C GLU A 572 41.61 29.13 -11.36
N GLN A 573 42.33 29.96 -10.59
CA GLN A 573 43.63 29.61 -10.00
C GLN A 573 43.60 29.72 -8.48
N THR A 574 44.14 28.71 -7.79
CA THR A 574 44.22 28.66 -6.33
C THR A 574 45.49 27.97 -5.85
N SER A 575 46.03 28.41 -4.71
CA SER A 575 47.13 27.72 -4.02
C SER A 575 46.64 26.64 -3.05
N ASN A 576 45.32 26.45 -2.92
CA ASN A 576 44.74 25.37 -2.12
C ASN A 576 44.67 24.08 -2.95
N ALA A 577 45.50 23.10 -2.63
CA ALA A 577 45.50 21.77 -3.26
C ALA A 577 44.20 20.95 -3.05
N LYS A 578 43.26 21.43 -2.23
CA LYS A 578 41.90 20.88 -2.12
C LYS A 578 40.87 21.97 -2.45
N PRO A 579 40.73 22.37 -3.73
CA PRO A 579 39.73 23.36 -4.12
C PRO A 579 38.33 22.90 -3.71
N ARG A 580 37.55 23.81 -3.12
CA ARG A 580 36.14 23.55 -2.80
C ARG A 580 35.34 23.73 -4.07
N PHE A 581 34.70 22.66 -4.53
CA PHE A 581 33.65 22.75 -5.53
C PHE A 581 32.34 23.12 -4.82
N ALA A 582 31.59 24.06 -5.39
CA ALA A 582 30.28 24.44 -4.89
C ALA A 582 29.39 24.97 -6.02
N GLY A 583 28.08 24.88 -5.84
CA GLY A 583 27.12 25.22 -6.87
C GLY A 583 25.66 25.09 -6.44
N THR A 584 24.78 24.99 -7.42
CA THR A 584 23.35 24.69 -7.22
C THR A 584 22.90 23.48 -8.03
N GLY A 585 21.79 22.87 -7.62
CA GLY A 585 21.23 21.66 -8.20
C GLY A 585 19.84 21.33 -7.65
N ASP A 586 19.37 20.11 -7.91
CA ASP A 586 18.07 19.60 -7.49
C ASP A 586 18.11 19.09 -6.03
N PRO A 587 17.30 19.61 -5.09
CA PRO A 587 17.39 19.25 -3.67
C PRO A 587 17.29 17.74 -3.40
N GLY A 588 18.22 17.20 -2.62
CA GLY A 588 18.35 15.76 -2.35
C GLY A 588 19.04 14.94 -3.45
N ALA A 589 19.44 15.54 -4.58
CA ALA A 589 20.15 14.84 -5.64
C ALA A 589 21.60 14.48 -5.25
N GLN A 590 22.14 13.41 -5.84
CA GLN A 590 23.53 13.03 -5.66
C GLN A 590 24.42 13.77 -6.66
N ILE A 591 25.24 14.69 -6.17
CA ILE A 591 26.34 15.28 -6.92
C ILE A 591 27.56 14.35 -6.87
N THR A 592 28.21 14.12 -8.00
CA THR A 592 29.51 13.43 -8.08
C THR A 592 30.52 14.25 -8.89
N LEU A 593 31.60 14.64 -8.22
CA LEU A 593 32.77 15.30 -8.79
C LEU A 593 33.80 14.25 -9.23
N THR A 594 34.29 14.35 -10.46
CA THR A 594 35.37 13.54 -11.05
C THR A 594 36.51 14.45 -11.55
N PHE A 595 37.76 14.11 -11.25
CA PHE A 595 38.97 14.79 -11.76
C PHE A 595 40.14 13.79 -11.71
N ASP A 596 41.02 13.80 -12.71
CA ASP A 596 41.95 12.67 -12.98
C ASP A 596 41.19 11.31 -12.86
N ASP A 597 41.75 10.30 -12.17
CA ASP A 597 41.08 9.04 -11.83
C ASP A 597 40.24 9.11 -10.52
N GLN A 598 40.13 10.27 -9.86
CA GLN A 598 39.47 10.42 -8.56
C GLN A 598 37.97 10.73 -8.70
N LYS A 599 37.19 10.24 -7.72
CA LYS A 599 35.75 10.55 -7.57
C LYS A 599 35.37 10.81 -6.12
N VAL A 600 34.48 11.77 -5.92
CA VAL A 600 33.88 12.09 -4.61
C VAL A 600 32.46 12.62 -4.80
N SER A 601 31.56 12.25 -3.90
CA SER A 601 30.13 12.57 -4.00
C SER A 601 29.63 13.36 -2.79
N THR A 602 28.59 14.17 -3.00
CA THR A 602 27.88 14.94 -1.97
C THR A 602 26.40 15.02 -2.33
N GLU A 603 25.55 15.47 -1.41
CA GLU A 603 24.12 15.67 -1.64
C GLU A 603 23.83 17.17 -1.86
N VAL A 604 22.76 17.48 -2.60
CA VAL A 604 22.24 18.86 -2.67
C VAL A 604 21.35 19.12 -1.46
N ASN A 605 21.58 20.22 -0.76
CA ASN A 605 20.79 20.64 0.40
C ASN A 605 19.35 21.03 0.01
N ASP A 606 18.45 21.09 1.00
CA ASP A 606 17.06 21.56 0.86
C ASP A 606 16.91 22.95 0.18
N ASP A 607 17.94 23.80 0.25
CA ASP A 607 17.96 25.14 -0.37
C ASP A 607 18.48 25.15 -1.82
N GLY A 608 18.72 23.97 -2.40
CA GLY A 608 19.24 23.79 -3.75
C GLY A 608 20.75 24.04 -3.89
N THR A 609 21.49 24.28 -2.79
CA THR A 609 22.95 24.43 -2.82
C THR A 609 23.69 23.12 -2.59
N TRP A 610 24.89 22.98 -3.13
CA TRP A 610 25.78 21.85 -2.84
C TRP A 610 27.24 22.29 -2.70
N SER A 611 28.05 21.49 -2.00
CA SER A 611 29.49 21.68 -1.96
C SER A 611 30.24 20.40 -1.60
N VAL A 612 31.42 20.20 -2.21
CA VAL A 612 32.31 19.05 -2.03
C VAL A 612 33.78 19.48 -2.11
N GLU A 613 34.67 18.77 -1.42
CA GLU A 613 36.12 18.98 -1.47
C GLU A 613 36.83 17.65 -1.82
N PRO A 614 37.92 17.69 -2.60
CA PRO A 614 38.75 16.52 -2.89
C PRO A 614 39.17 15.72 -1.64
N PRO A 615 39.02 14.38 -1.65
CA PRO A 615 39.36 13.51 -0.51
C PRO A 615 40.87 13.51 -0.26
N ASP A 616 41.68 13.63 -1.31
CA ASP A 616 43.13 13.84 -1.27
C ASP A 616 43.53 15.13 -2.00
N GLY A 617 44.80 15.52 -1.91
CA GLY A 617 45.30 16.77 -2.52
C GLY A 617 45.50 16.61 -4.04
N ILE A 618 44.94 17.53 -4.81
CA ILE A 618 45.22 17.66 -6.24
C ILE A 618 46.65 18.19 -6.43
N ARG A 619 47.37 17.58 -7.37
CA ARG A 619 48.73 17.94 -7.80
C ARG A 619 48.76 19.35 -8.39
N ALA A 620 49.86 20.08 -8.20
CA ALA A 620 50.06 21.39 -8.84
C ALA A 620 50.07 21.29 -10.38
N GLY A 621 49.63 22.36 -11.05
CA GLY A 621 49.42 22.40 -12.50
C GLY A 621 47.94 22.62 -12.87
N ARG A 622 47.63 22.43 -14.16
CA ARG A 622 46.27 22.46 -14.72
C ARG A 622 45.59 21.10 -14.60
N PHE A 623 44.27 21.10 -14.46
CA PHE A 623 43.41 19.93 -14.55
C PHE A 623 41.98 20.33 -14.95
N ASP A 624 41.27 19.40 -15.58
CA ASP A 624 39.84 19.54 -15.89
C ASP A 624 39.02 18.72 -14.88
N ALA A 625 37.80 19.15 -14.59
CA ALA A 625 36.90 18.47 -13.67
C ALA A 625 35.48 18.33 -14.23
N THR A 626 34.91 17.13 -14.14
CA THR A 626 33.50 16.87 -14.46
C THR A 626 32.68 16.78 -13.18
N VAL A 627 31.70 17.66 -13.02
CA VAL A 627 30.66 17.54 -12.00
C VAL A 627 29.42 16.94 -12.66
N THR A 628 28.81 15.97 -12.00
CA THR A 628 27.57 15.30 -12.44
C THR A 628 26.51 15.36 -11.34
N GLN A 629 25.24 15.44 -11.73
CA GLN A 629 24.08 15.37 -10.85
C GLN A 629 23.22 14.20 -11.29
N ASP A 630 22.95 13.25 -10.39
CA ASP A 630 22.03 12.14 -10.62
C ASP A 630 20.68 12.43 -9.93
N VAL A 631 19.64 12.59 -10.74
CA VAL A 631 18.24 12.70 -10.28
C VAL A 631 17.46 11.48 -10.77
N ALA A 632 17.56 10.41 -9.98
CA ALA A 632 16.93 9.11 -10.20
C ALA A 632 17.19 8.53 -11.60
N GLY A 633 18.47 8.41 -11.97
CA GLY A 633 18.95 7.83 -13.23
C GLY A 633 19.03 8.82 -14.39
N THR A 634 18.63 10.08 -14.20
CA THR A 634 18.86 11.16 -15.17
C THR A 634 20.08 11.97 -14.75
N ILE A 635 21.08 12.02 -15.63
CA ILE A 635 22.39 12.59 -15.36
C ILE A 635 22.55 13.92 -16.10
N ASP A 636 22.63 15.01 -15.35
CA ASP A 636 23.19 16.28 -15.83
C ASP A 636 24.70 16.31 -15.61
N ASN A 637 25.46 16.96 -16.49
CA ASN A 637 26.90 17.16 -16.32
C ASN A 637 27.36 18.59 -16.66
N VAL A 638 28.35 19.06 -15.90
CA VAL A 638 29.07 20.32 -16.13
C VAL A 638 30.57 20.03 -16.11
N GLU A 639 31.28 20.51 -17.11
CA GLU A 639 32.73 20.40 -17.23
C GLU A 639 33.38 21.74 -16.88
N VAL A 640 34.43 21.70 -16.06
CA VAL A 640 35.18 22.87 -15.59
C VAL A 640 36.62 22.72 -16.07
N GLU A 641 36.92 23.40 -17.18
CA GLU A 641 38.20 23.32 -17.88
C GLU A 641 39.30 24.17 -17.21
N ASP A 642 40.57 23.82 -17.42
CA ASP A 642 41.75 24.62 -17.12
C ASP A 642 41.92 25.05 -15.63
N VAL A 643 41.32 24.36 -14.66
CA VAL A 643 41.45 24.72 -13.24
C VAL A 643 42.91 24.59 -12.79
N GLY A 644 43.46 25.64 -12.15
CA GLY A 644 44.89 25.74 -11.84
C GLY A 644 45.23 25.64 -10.36
N ILE A 645 45.95 24.59 -9.96
CA ILE A 645 46.58 24.51 -8.64
C ILE A 645 47.98 25.13 -8.69
N THR A 646 48.12 26.35 -8.18
CA THR A 646 49.40 27.08 -8.15
C THR A 646 50.43 26.33 -7.30
N PRO A 647 51.64 26.04 -7.81
CA PRO A 647 52.67 25.38 -7.02
C PRO A 647 53.11 26.24 -5.83
N GLY A 648 53.39 25.58 -4.70
CA GLY A 648 54.08 26.22 -3.58
C GLY A 648 55.49 26.67 -3.95
N ALA A 649 56.11 27.54 -3.15
CA ALA A 649 57.50 27.93 -3.40
C ALA A 649 58.46 26.71 -3.31
N PRO A 650 59.50 26.62 -4.16
CA PRO A 650 60.50 25.57 -4.05
C PRO A 650 61.37 25.80 -2.80
N LEU A 651 61.92 24.71 -2.26
CA LEU A 651 62.97 24.77 -1.24
C LEU A 651 64.32 24.98 -1.94
N VAL A 652 65.11 25.91 -1.42
CA VAL A 652 66.53 26.11 -1.75
C VAL A 652 67.36 25.55 -0.59
N SER A 653 68.27 24.63 -0.86
CA SER A 653 69.26 24.14 0.11
C SER A 653 70.38 25.17 0.31
N ALA A 654 71.18 25.01 1.36
CA ALA A 654 72.44 25.74 1.44
C ALA A 654 73.34 25.37 0.22
N PRO A 655 73.97 26.35 -0.44
CA PRO A 655 74.95 26.08 -1.50
C PRO A 655 76.14 25.31 -0.97
N GLU A 656 76.67 24.41 -1.80
CA GLU A 656 77.88 23.63 -1.53
C GLU A 656 79.01 24.08 -2.47
N GLU A 657 80.25 24.09 -1.98
CA GLU A 657 81.46 24.42 -2.75
C GLU A 657 81.99 23.14 -3.40
N ASP A 658 81.92 23.05 -4.73
CA ASP A 658 82.64 22.05 -5.52
C ASP A 658 84.08 22.53 -5.76
N ILE A 659 85.03 21.65 -5.51
CA ILE A 659 86.47 21.96 -5.48
C ILE A 659 87.04 22.15 -6.90
N ASP A 660 86.38 21.62 -7.93
CA ASP A 660 86.84 21.70 -9.32
C ASP A 660 86.01 22.65 -10.21
N ASP A 661 84.72 22.89 -9.90
CA ASP A 661 83.80 23.66 -10.79
C ASP A 661 83.09 24.90 -10.15
N GLY A 662 83.23 25.18 -8.84
CA GLY A 662 82.71 26.40 -8.19
C GLY A 662 81.56 26.13 -7.20
N TYR A 663 80.54 27.01 -7.11
CA TYR A 663 79.40 26.77 -6.22
C TYR A 663 78.24 26.06 -6.92
N VAL A 664 77.55 25.18 -6.18
CA VAL A 664 76.36 24.46 -6.65
C VAL A 664 75.21 24.59 -5.66
N VAL A 665 74.03 24.93 -6.16
CA VAL A 665 72.80 25.07 -5.38
C VAL A 665 71.91 23.86 -5.64
N THR A 666 71.46 23.19 -4.58
CA THR A 666 70.46 22.11 -4.66
C THR A 666 69.12 22.55 -4.05
N GLY A 667 68.08 21.76 -4.24
CA GLY A 667 66.80 21.98 -3.56
C GLY A 667 65.74 20.95 -3.91
N THR A 668 64.50 21.21 -3.47
CA THR A 668 63.34 20.37 -3.79
C THR A 668 62.13 21.20 -4.24
N GLY A 669 61.39 20.69 -5.21
CA GLY A 669 60.17 21.29 -5.78
C GLY A 669 59.08 20.24 -6.07
N ILE A 670 58.10 20.63 -6.87
CA ILE A 670 57.11 19.71 -7.45
C ILE A 670 57.81 18.90 -8.55
N PRO A 671 57.72 17.55 -8.58
CA PRO A 671 58.34 16.74 -9.64
C PRO A 671 57.94 17.19 -11.06
N GLY A 672 58.91 17.24 -11.97
CA GLY A 672 58.73 17.71 -13.35
C GLY A 672 58.57 19.23 -13.53
N SER A 673 58.66 20.03 -12.46
CA SER A 673 58.63 21.49 -12.52
C SER A 673 59.96 22.10 -13.00
N THR A 674 59.86 23.25 -13.67
CA THR A 674 61.02 24.10 -13.98
C THR A 674 61.28 25.07 -12.84
N VAL A 675 62.46 25.04 -12.24
CA VAL A 675 62.89 25.95 -11.17
C VAL A 675 63.74 27.06 -11.77
N ALA A 676 63.36 28.32 -11.52
CA ALA A 676 64.16 29.49 -11.84
C ALA A 676 64.78 30.06 -10.56
N LEU A 677 66.10 29.90 -10.45
CA LEU A 677 66.94 30.41 -9.37
C LEU A 677 67.43 31.81 -9.72
N ARG A 678 67.54 32.69 -8.72
CA ARG A 678 68.05 34.05 -8.84
C ARG A 678 69.04 34.34 -7.73
N ILE A 679 70.19 34.90 -8.10
CA ILE A 679 71.24 35.33 -7.18
C ILE A 679 71.40 36.83 -7.28
N GLU A 680 71.33 37.50 -6.13
CA GLU A 680 71.48 38.95 -5.98
C GLU A 680 72.55 39.27 -4.92
N PRO A 681 73.58 40.08 -5.22
CA PRO A 681 74.53 40.52 -4.21
C PRO A 681 73.83 41.41 -3.19
N GLU A 682 74.04 41.15 -1.90
CA GLU A 682 73.54 42.00 -0.83
C GLU A 682 74.46 43.22 -0.67
N ALA A 683 73.87 44.42 -0.68
CA ALA A 683 74.63 45.67 -0.57
C ALA A 683 75.28 45.79 0.82
N GLY A 684 76.61 45.63 0.88
CA GLY A 684 77.35 45.61 2.15
C GLY A 684 77.25 46.92 2.94
N ASP A 685 77.04 46.80 4.26
CA ASP A 685 76.89 47.91 5.21
C ASP A 685 78.17 48.76 5.42
N ASP A 686 79.30 48.40 4.79
CA ASP A 686 80.58 49.13 4.85
C ASP A 686 80.61 50.45 4.04
N ALA A 687 79.46 51.04 3.74
CA ALA A 687 79.30 52.37 3.14
C ALA A 687 79.66 53.54 4.11
N ALA A 688 80.70 53.34 4.93
CA ALA A 688 81.06 54.17 6.08
C ALA A 688 82.11 55.26 5.77
N VAL A 689 81.70 56.26 4.99
CA VAL A 689 82.27 57.63 4.96
C VAL A 689 83.70 57.81 4.42
N THR A 690 83.80 58.50 3.28
CA THR A 690 84.71 59.67 3.17
C THR A 690 84.20 60.70 2.16
N GLU A 691 83.66 61.82 2.63
CA GLU A 691 83.57 63.02 1.79
C GLU A 691 84.97 63.65 1.67
N THR A 692 85.55 63.69 0.47
CA THR A 692 86.57 64.70 0.10
C THR A 692 86.52 64.94 -1.41
N GLU A 693 86.63 66.21 -1.81
CA GLU A 693 86.59 66.66 -3.21
C GLU A 693 87.79 66.15 -4.06
N PRO A 694 87.66 66.12 -5.41
CA PRO A 694 88.44 65.19 -6.23
C PRO A 694 89.88 65.63 -6.53
N ALA A 695 90.75 64.64 -6.66
CA ALA A 695 92.07 64.78 -7.28
C ALA A 695 92.27 63.68 -8.34
N THR A 696 92.71 64.08 -9.52
CA THR A 696 93.00 63.17 -10.64
C THR A 696 94.39 62.53 -10.51
N ASP A 697 94.47 61.21 -10.54
CA ASP A 697 95.29 60.45 -11.51
C ASP A 697 95.04 58.94 -11.34
N GLY A 698 95.05 58.19 -12.45
CA GLY A 698 94.42 56.86 -12.50
C GLY A 698 95.35 55.67 -12.25
N HIS A 699 94.81 54.68 -11.54
CA HIS A 699 95.00 53.27 -11.90
C HIS A 699 93.66 52.53 -11.81
N ASP A 700 93.56 51.43 -12.56
CA ASP A 700 92.34 50.67 -12.76
C ASP A 700 92.12 49.62 -11.66
N SER A 701 90.95 49.69 -11.03
CA SER A 701 90.30 48.58 -10.34
C SER A 701 88.80 48.87 -10.28
N GLY A 702 88.13 48.87 -11.44
CA GLY A 702 86.67 48.96 -11.50
C GLY A 702 86.01 47.76 -10.84
N GLU A 703 85.54 47.91 -9.60
CA GLU A 703 84.63 46.96 -8.96
C GLU A 703 83.30 46.97 -9.73
N ALA A 704 83.09 45.92 -10.53
CA ALA A 704 81.87 45.77 -11.31
C ALA A 704 80.75 45.30 -10.39
N GLU A 705 79.71 46.11 -10.23
CA GLU A 705 78.43 45.66 -9.67
C GLU A 705 77.94 44.47 -10.50
N LEU A 706 77.88 43.29 -9.89
CA LEU A 706 77.34 42.10 -10.56
C LEU A 706 75.84 42.29 -10.76
N ALA A 707 75.42 42.27 -12.02
CA ALA A 707 74.00 42.18 -12.36
C ALA A 707 73.42 40.86 -11.81
N PRO A 708 72.13 40.84 -11.40
CA PRO A 708 71.48 39.62 -10.94
C PRO A 708 71.57 38.52 -12.00
N ALA A 709 71.95 37.32 -11.56
CA ALA A 709 72.05 36.15 -12.41
C ALA A 709 70.84 35.22 -12.16
N ASP A 710 70.10 34.93 -13.23
CA ASP A 710 68.97 33.99 -13.21
C ASP A 710 69.40 32.66 -13.89
N TYR A 711 69.20 31.53 -13.20
CA TYR A 711 69.56 30.18 -13.66
C TYR A 711 68.30 29.29 -13.74
N LEU A 712 68.30 28.28 -14.62
CA LEU A 712 67.17 27.35 -14.78
C LEU A 712 67.58 25.91 -14.49
N ALA A 713 66.80 25.22 -13.67
CA ALA A 713 66.90 23.79 -13.41
C ALA A 713 65.55 23.10 -13.68
N GLN A 714 65.58 21.77 -13.84
CA GLN A 714 64.37 20.94 -13.81
C GLN A 714 64.43 20.07 -12.55
N THR A 715 63.27 19.82 -11.94
CA THR A 715 63.14 18.78 -10.91
C THR A 715 63.03 17.41 -11.54
N ASP A 716 63.64 16.40 -10.90
CA ASP A 716 63.47 15.00 -11.27
C ASP A 716 62.12 14.42 -10.77
N ASP A 717 61.89 13.12 -11.03
CA ASP A 717 60.70 12.38 -10.60
C ASP A 717 60.51 12.34 -9.06
N THR A 718 61.54 12.69 -8.28
CA THR A 718 61.50 12.79 -6.81
C THR A 718 61.26 14.23 -6.32
N GLY A 719 61.27 15.20 -7.23
CA GLY A 719 61.20 16.64 -6.92
C GLY A 719 62.57 17.27 -6.65
N SER A 720 63.68 16.53 -6.76
CA SER A 720 65.02 17.07 -6.50
C SER A 720 65.54 17.89 -7.69
N TRP A 721 66.15 19.05 -7.43
CA TRP A 721 66.78 19.88 -8.46
C TRP A 721 68.17 20.36 -8.05
N GLN A 722 68.98 20.70 -9.05
CA GLN A 722 70.35 21.19 -8.90
C GLN A 722 70.64 22.25 -9.97
N ALA A 723 71.30 23.34 -9.58
CA ALA A 723 71.82 24.38 -10.45
C ALA A 723 73.30 24.63 -10.11
N ASP A 724 74.18 24.35 -11.07
CA ASP A 724 75.55 24.84 -11.05
C ASP A 724 75.53 26.37 -11.28
N ILE A 725 76.19 27.11 -10.39
CA ILE A 725 76.24 28.57 -10.42
C ILE A 725 77.66 29.13 -10.65
N GLY A 726 78.68 28.27 -10.60
CA GLY A 726 80.09 28.60 -10.83
C GLY A 726 80.76 29.43 -9.74
N ASP A 727 81.95 29.97 -10.05
CA ASP A 727 82.71 30.88 -9.19
C ASP A 727 81.98 32.24 -9.01
N LEU A 728 81.80 32.66 -7.76
CA LEU A 728 81.34 34.00 -7.39
C LEU A 728 82.45 34.75 -6.60
N PRO A 729 82.65 36.06 -6.83
CA PRO A 729 83.66 36.83 -6.10
C PRO A 729 83.27 37.03 -4.62
N PRO A 730 84.25 37.33 -3.73
CA PRO A 730 83.99 37.58 -2.31
C PRO A 730 82.92 38.65 -2.04
N GLY A 731 81.97 38.32 -1.17
CA GLY A 731 80.78 39.12 -0.87
C GLY A 731 79.67 38.28 -0.25
N THR A 732 78.53 38.90 0.03
CA THR A 732 77.31 38.25 0.54
C THR A 732 76.26 38.24 -0.57
N TYR A 733 75.59 37.11 -0.77
CA TYR A 733 74.58 36.92 -1.81
C TYR A 733 73.28 36.37 -1.24
N SER A 734 72.15 36.92 -1.71
CA SER A 734 70.80 36.42 -1.46
C SER A 734 70.38 35.51 -2.62
N ILE A 735 70.07 34.26 -2.32
CA ILE A 735 69.62 33.26 -3.28
C ILE A 735 68.12 33.02 -3.09
N THR A 736 67.31 33.21 -4.14
CA THR A 736 65.86 32.90 -4.14
C THR A 736 65.46 32.11 -5.36
N ALA A 737 64.43 31.27 -5.28
CA ALA A 737 63.91 30.51 -6.41
C ALA A 737 62.39 30.62 -6.55
N VAL A 738 61.88 30.52 -7.78
CA VAL A 738 60.48 30.20 -8.10
C VAL A 738 60.43 28.87 -8.87
N GLN A 739 59.29 28.21 -8.89
CA GLN A 739 59.07 27.06 -9.77
C GLN A 739 57.79 27.22 -10.60
N ALA A 740 57.79 26.66 -11.80
CA ALA A 740 56.66 26.68 -12.72
C ALA A 740 56.20 25.25 -13.06
N VAL A 741 54.89 25.05 -13.06
CA VAL A 741 54.21 23.85 -13.56
C VAL A 741 53.14 24.33 -14.52
N ASP A 742 53.13 23.82 -15.74
CA ASP A 742 52.35 24.36 -16.87
C ASP A 742 52.61 25.87 -17.06
N ASP A 743 51.58 26.73 -17.01
CA ASP A 743 51.73 28.19 -17.00
C ASP A 743 51.78 28.80 -15.58
N LEU A 744 51.57 27.97 -14.54
CA LEU A 744 51.43 28.42 -13.15
C LEU A 744 52.80 28.56 -12.47
N THR A 745 53.12 29.78 -12.03
CA THR A 745 54.38 30.09 -11.32
C THR A 745 54.15 30.25 -9.81
N SER A 746 55.06 29.70 -9.01
CA SER A 746 55.01 29.78 -7.54
C SER A 746 55.35 31.16 -6.98
N PRO A 747 55.03 31.43 -5.70
CA PRO A 747 55.74 32.43 -4.92
C PRO A 747 57.25 32.16 -4.88
N ARG A 748 58.06 33.18 -4.58
CA ARG A 748 59.50 33.01 -4.30
C ARG A 748 59.72 32.21 -3.03
N SER A 749 60.81 31.44 -3.00
CA SER A 749 61.35 30.79 -1.80
C SER A 749 61.71 31.83 -0.72
N ALA A 750 61.98 31.35 0.48
CA ALA A 750 62.81 32.11 1.42
C ALA A 750 64.19 32.39 0.79
N ALA A 751 64.81 33.50 1.19
CA ALA A 751 66.18 33.79 0.80
C ALA A 751 67.16 32.91 1.57
N THR A 752 68.13 32.35 0.86
CA THR A 752 69.27 31.62 1.42
C THR A 752 70.54 32.43 1.19
N THR A 753 71.28 32.74 2.26
CA THR A 753 72.48 33.58 2.19
C THR A 753 73.73 32.74 1.88
N LEU A 754 74.56 33.23 0.97
CA LEU A 754 75.91 32.72 0.69
C LEU A 754 76.94 33.81 1.03
N GLU A 755 77.87 33.53 1.93
CA GLU A 755 78.99 34.42 2.27
C GLU A 755 80.31 33.85 1.72
N ILE A 756 81.00 34.61 0.87
CA ILE A 756 82.28 34.23 0.26
C ILE A 756 83.39 35.11 0.83
N ALA A 757 84.29 34.52 1.60
CA ALA A 757 85.27 35.26 2.38
C ALA A 757 86.44 35.81 1.54
N HIS A 758 86.87 37.04 1.84
CA HIS A 758 88.09 37.60 1.23
C HIS A 758 89.35 36.80 1.64
N PRO A 759 90.26 36.45 0.71
CA PRO A 759 91.47 35.71 1.01
C PRO A 759 92.45 36.56 1.85
N SER A 760 92.50 36.28 3.15
CA SER A 760 93.28 37.08 4.11
C SER A 760 94.80 36.99 3.87
N ARG A 761 95.44 38.12 3.57
CA ARG A 761 96.90 38.23 3.45
C ARG A 761 97.56 38.18 4.83
N GLN A 762 97.98 37.00 5.28
CA GLN A 762 98.89 36.87 6.43
C GLN A 762 100.33 36.52 6.00
N GLY A 763 101.31 37.13 6.66
CA GLY A 763 102.68 37.24 6.16
C GLY A 763 103.65 36.14 6.60
N MET A 764 104.59 35.80 5.71
CA MET A 764 105.76 34.97 6.00
C MET A 764 106.75 35.70 6.92
N ARG A 765 107.27 35.05 7.99
CA ARG A 765 108.64 34.46 8.08
C ARG A 765 109.06 33.96 9.49
N ALA A 766 109.85 32.87 9.48
CA ALA A 766 110.89 32.46 10.45
C ALA A 766 110.52 31.82 11.82
N ALA A 767 111.22 30.71 12.11
CA ALA A 767 111.42 30.03 13.39
C ALA A 767 112.92 30.21 13.82
N PRO A 768 113.60 29.42 14.70
CA PRO A 768 113.26 28.20 15.47
C PRO A 768 113.23 28.51 17.00
N ASP A 769 113.51 27.67 18.02
CA ASP A 769 114.04 26.30 18.25
C ASP A 769 113.36 25.73 19.55
N ASP A 770 113.42 24.47 20.03
CA ASP A 770 114.02 23.17 19.63
C ASP A 770 113.34 21.98 20.39
N ASP A 771 113.89 20.76 20.32
CA ASP A 771 113.81 19.60 21.26
C ASP A 771 112.52 18.75 21.44
N LEU A 772 112.47 17.61 20.69
CA LEU A 772 112.37 16.17 21.13
C LEU A 772 111.40 15.72 22.28
N VAL A 773 110.74 14.55 22.34
CA VAL A 773 110.31 13.36 21.51
C VAL A 773 109.26 12.54 22.35
N ASP A 774 108.68 11.35 22.06
CA ASP A 774 108.75 10.34 20.98
C ASP A 774 107.46 9.46 20.93
N THR A 775 107.21 8.78 19.79
CA THR A 775 106.28 7.63 19.56
C THR A 775 104.78 7.77 19.93
N GLY A 776 103.81 7.20 19.19
CA GLY A 776 103.83 6.49 17.90
C GLY A 776 102.66 5.48 17.76
N SER A 777 102.09 5.30 16.56
CA SER A 777 101.06 4.29 16.14
C SER A 777 99.76 4.21 16.98
N GLY A 778 98.56 4.44 16.45
CA GLY A 778 97.83 3.58 15.48
C GLY A 778 96.66 2.86 16.20
N SER A 779 95.49 2.52 15.63
CA SER A 779 95.04 2.50 14.23
C SER A 779 93.49 2.44 14.11
N THR A 780 92.93 2.88 12.97
CA THR A 780 91.72 2.34 12.26
C THR A 780 90.39 2.00 13.00
N LEU A 781 89.29 2.70 12.65
CA LEU A 781 88.07 2.20 11.93
C LEU A 781 87.13 3.42 11.66
N MET A 782 86.60 3.65 10.45
CA MET A 782 85.29 3.23 9.87
C MET A 782 84.01 3.75 10.59
N LEU A 783 83.13 4.52 9.91
CA LEU A 783 81.93 4.13 9.10
C LEU A 783 80.80 3.47 9.96
N LEU A 784 79.48 3.73 9.81
CA LEU A 784 78.68 4.53 8.85
C LEU A 784 77.26 4.88 9.39
N THR A 785 76.52 5.68 8.60
CA THR A 785 75.08 6.10 8.60
C THR A 785 73.98 5.10 9.03
N GLY A 786 72.74 5.60 9.29
CA GLY A 786 71.53 4.76 9.10
C GLY A 786 70.11 5.30 9.46
N LEU A 787 69.52 6.17 8.61
CA LEU A 787 68.10 6.28 8.18
C LEU A 787 66.85 5.85 9.02
N THR A 788 65.75 6.64 8.85
CA THR A 788 64.30 6.26 8.83
C THR A 788 63.60 5.75 10.12
N LEU A 789 62.25 5.71 10.27
CA LEU A 789 61.08 5.98 9.39
C LEU A 789 59.84 6.41 10.24
N ALA A 790 58.80 7.01 9.64
CA ALA A 790 57.48 7.21 10.25
C ALA A 790 56.35 7.08 9.21
N VAL A 791 55.18 6.52 9.58
CA VAL A 791 54.04 6.22 8.70
C VAL A 791 52.70 6.47 9.41
N LEU A 792 51.65 6.72 8.61
CA LEU A 792 50.25 6.99 9.00
C LEU A 792 49.55 5.84 9.76
N GLY A 793 48.43 6.16 10.41
CA GLY A 793 47.43 5.18 10.85
C GLY A 793 46.46 5.73 11.92
N GLY A 794 45.16 5.58 11.68
CA GLY A 794 44.10 5.94 12.64
C GLY A 794 42.89 5.01 12.51
N GLY A 795 41.91 5.15 13.41
CA GLY A 795 40.66 4.38 13.41
C GLY A 795 40.70 3.11 14.27
N ALA A 796 39.65 2.90 15.05
CA ALA A 796 39.43 1.69 15.86
C ALA A 796 38.43 0.75 15.19
N LEU A 797 38.34 -0.51 15.63
CA LEU A 797 37.04 -1.19 15.84
C LEU A 797 37.14 -2.50 16.66
N LEU A 798 35.97 -3.09 16.91
CA LEU A 798 35.61 -4.03 17.98
C LEU A 798 36.23 -5.44 17.92
N TRP A 799 36.21 -6.12 19.08
CA TRP A 799 36.64 -7.51 19.27
C TRP A 799 35.46 -8.41 19.68
N THR A 800 35.04 -9.35 18.82
CA THR A 800 34.38 -10.60 19.26
C THR A 800 34.57 -11.75 18.26
N ARG A 801 35.22 -12.84 18.70
CA ARG A 801 34.61 -14.18 18.75
C ARG A 801 35.58 -15.21 19.32
N SER A 802 35.11 -15.96 20.31
CA SER A 802 35.58 -17.32 20.58
C SER A 802 34.40 -18.28 20.35
N ARG A 803 34.68 -19.54 20.01
CA ARG A 803 33.66 -20.59 19.85
C ARG A 803 34.12 -21.89 20.52
N ARG A 804 33.30 -22.41 21.45
CA ARG A 804 32.92 -23.83 21.56
C ARG A 804 31.76 -23.95 22.56
N ALA A 805 30.86 -24.89 22.28
CA ALA A 805 29.67 -25.23 23.08
C ALA A 805 29.90 -26.61 23.74
N PRO A 806 28.90 -27.38 24.20
CA PRO A 806 27.54 -27.04 24.65
C PRO A 806 27.24 -27.60 26.07
N LEU A 807 26.00 -27.44 26.58
CA LEU A 807 25.33 -28.44 27.44
C LEU A 807 23.81 -28.18 27.50
N THR A 808 23.02 -29.18 27.89
CA THR A 808 21.53 -29.20 27.82
C THR A 808 20.90 -29.79 29.09
N ARG A 809 19.56 -29.68 29.20
CA ARG A 809 18.66 -30.09 30.30
C ARG A 809 18.71 -29.16 31.53
N SER A 810 17.62 -29.00 32.29
CA SER A 810 16.32 -29.70 32.29
C SER A 810 15.25 -29.03 31.42
#